data_AF-A0A850XJ11-F1
#
_entry.id   AF-A0A850XJ11-F1
#
_cell.length_a   1.000
_cell.length_b   1.000
_cell.length_c   1.000
_cell.angle_alpha   90.00
_cell.angle_beta   90.00
_cell.angle_gamma   90.00
#
_symmetry.space_group_name_H-M   'P 1'
#
loop_
_entity.id
_entity.type
_entity.pdbx_description
1 polymer ?
#
loop_
_entity_poly.entity_id
_entity_poly.type
_entity_poly.pdbx_seq_one_letter_code
_entity_poly.pdbx_strand_id
1 'polypeptide(L)'
;QSQEPLPDDDEEFELPEFVEPFLKDTPLYTDNTANGIALLWAPRPFNLRSGRTRRALDIPLVKNWYREHCPAGQPVKVRVSYQKLLKYYVLNALKHRPPKAQKKRYLFRSFKATKFFQSTKLDWVEVGLQVCRQGYNMLNLLIHRKNLNYLHLDYNFNLKPVKTLTTKERKKSRFGNAFHLCREVLRLTKLVVDSHVQYRLGNVDAFQLADGLQYIFAHVGQLTGMYRYKYKLMRQIRMCKDLKHLIYYRFNTGPVGKGPGCGFWAPGWRVWLFFMRGITPLLERWLGNLLARQFEGRHSKGVAKTVTKQRVESHFDLELRAAVMHDILDMMPEGIKQNKARTILQHLSEAWRCWKANIPWKVPGLPTPIENMILRYVKAKADWWTNTAHYNRERIRRGATVDKTVCKKNLGRLTRLYLKAEQERQHNYLKVLLSSPGLPKLVPFSQKKLSLVMLVLCGPEAEKLDVTQNLLISCAQKDASALKNAVSGNLMSLFVFSGINNLQDVWETSEGECNVMLESRFEKMYEKIDLTLLNRLLRLIVDHNIADYMTAKNNVVINYKDMNHTNSYGIIRGLQFASFIVQYYGLVMDLLVLGLHRASEMAGPPQMPNDFLSFQDIATEVAHPIRLFCRYIDRIHIFFRFTADEARDLIQRYLTEHPDPNNENIVGYNNKKCWPRDARMRLMKHDVNLGRAVFWDIKNRLPRSVTTVQWENSFVSVYSKDNPNLLFNMCGFECRILPKCRTSYEEFTHKDGVWNLQNEVTKERTAQCFLRVDDESMQRFHNRVRQILMASGSTTFTKIVNKWNTALIGLMTYFREAVVNTQELLDLLVKCENKIQTRIKIGLNSKMPSRFPPVVFYTPKELGGLGMLSMGHVLIPQSDLRWSKQTDVGITHFRSGMSHEEDQLIPNLYRYIQPWESEFIDSQRVWAEYALKRQEAIAQNR
;
A
#
# COMPACT_ATOMS: atom_id res chain seq x y z
N GLN A 1 -30.86 -18.01 71.22
CA GLN A 1 -30.00 -18.03 72.42
C GLN A 1 -30.47 -16.88 73.29
N SER A 2 -31.09 -17.24 74.43
CA SER A 2 -31.47 -16.41 75.58
C SER A 2 -31.61 -14.88 75.39
N GLN A 3 -32.85 -14.41 75.21
CA GLN A 3 -33.24 -13.07 75.67
C GLN A 3 -33.29 -13.14 77.20
N GLU A 4 -32.28 -12.59 77.86
CA GLU A 4 -32.40 -12.21 79.28
C GLU A 4 -33.49 -11.13 79.38
N PRO A 5 -34.35 -11.16 80.40
CA PRO A 5 -35.34 -10.10 80.59
C PRO A 5 -34.60 -8.78 80.85
N LEU A 6 -35.00 -7.71 80.16
CA LEU A 6 -34.63 -6.34 80.57
C LEU A 6 -35.12 -6.17 82.02
N PRO A 7 -34.28 -5.69 82.94
CA PRO A 7 -34.70 -5.44 84.32
C PRO A 7 -35.88 -4.46 84.32
N ASP A 8 -36.95 -4.80 85.08
CA ASP A 8 -38.12 -3.95 85.28
C ASP A 8 -37.70 -2.66 86.01
N ASP A 9 -38.34 -1.52 85.68
CA ASP A 9 -38.03 -0.17 86.16
C ASP A 9 -38.15 0.03 87.70
N ASP A 10 -38.48 -1.02 88.46
CA ASP A 10 -38.59 -1.04 89.92
C ASP A 10 -37.30 -1.50 90.65
N GLU A 11 -36.20 -1.77 89.93
CA GLU A 11 -34.86 -1.93 90.53
C GLU A 11 -34.24 -0.54 90.81
N GLU A 12 -33.93 -0.24 92.09
CA GLU A 12 -33.27 0.99 92.61
C GLU A 12 -31.83 1.24 92.08
N PHE A 13 -31.56 1.00 90.78
CA PHE A 13 -30.27 1.30 90.17
C PHE A 13 -30.25 2.72 89.60
N GLU A 14 -29.87 3.66 90.45
CA GLU A 14 -29.57 5.04 90.05
C GLU A 14 -28.08 5.19 89.73
N LEU A 15 -27.77 5.87 88.62
CA LEU A 15 -26.39 6.28 88.36
C LEU A 15 -25.96 7.28 89.44
N PRO A 16 -24.76 7.15 90.03
CA PRO A 16 -24.28 8.10 91.02
C PRO A 16 -24.33 9.54 90.49
N GLU A 17 -24.69 10.50 91.33
CA GLU A 17 -24.96 11.91 90.94
C GLU A 17 -23.78 12.59 90.19
N PHE A 18 -22.56 12.09 90.36
CA PHE A 18 -21.36 12.55 89.66
C PHE A 18 -21.17 11.95 88.25
N VAL A 19 -22.03 11.04 87.81
CA VAL A 19 -21.96 10.39 86.50
C VAL A 19 -22.80 11.16 85.50
N GLU A 20 -22.12 11.90 84.64
CA GLU A 20 -22.69 12.68 83.55
C GLU A 20 -22.13 12.18 82.20
N PRO A 21 -22.80 12.45 81.07
CA PRO A 21 -22.22 12.19 79.75
C PRO A 21 -20.84 12.84 79.62
N PHE A 22 -19.83 12.09 79.16
CA PHE A 22 -18.40 12.46 79.14
C PHE A 22 -18.05 13.88 78.64
N LEU A 23 -18.89 14.45 77.78
CA LEU A 23 -18.63 15.71 77.07
C LEU A 23 -19.84 16.66 77.18
N LYS A 24 -20.59 16.60 78.29
CA LYS A 24 -21.79 17.42 78.54
C LYS A 24 -21.54 18.93 78.37
N ASP A 25 -20.38 19.42 78.80
CA ASP A 25 -20.02 20.84 78.72
C ASP A 25 -19.57 21.30 77.32
N THR A 26 -19.17 20.37 76.46
CA THR A 26 -18.71 20.71 75.10
C THR A 26 -19.88 20.69 74.12
N PRO A 27 -20.09 21.75 73.32
CA PRO A 27 -21.17 21.76 72.35
C PRO A 27 -20.91 20.74 71.25
N LEU A 28 -21.99 20.14 70.72
CA LEU A 28 -21.92 19.12 69.67
C LEU A 28 -21.22 19.63 68.39
N TYR A 29 -21.34 20.93 68.09
CA TYR A 29 -20.65 21.57 66.97
C TYR A 29 -20.18 22.99 67.33
N THR A 30 -19.16 23.47 66.60
CA THR A 30 -18.61 24.83 66.67
C THR A 30 -18.71 25.50 65.28
N ASP A 31 -18.47 26.81 65.19
CA ASP A 31 -18.46 27.57 63.92
C ASP A 31 -17.52 26.98 62.85
N ASN A 32 -16.47 26.27 63.28
CA ASN A 32 -15.47 25.70 62.38
C ASN A 32 -15.66 24.20 62.12
N THR A 33 -16.58 23.53 62.83
CA THR A 33 -16.80 22.08 62.69
C THR A 33 -17.23 21.75 61.25
N ALA A 34 -18.19 22.49 60.69
CA ALA A 34 -18.65 22.30 59.32
C ALA A 34 -17.55 22.57 58.27
N ASN A 35 -16.75 23.62 58.46
CA ASN A 35 -15.61 23.93 57.58
C ASN A 35 -14.52 22.85 57.65
N GLY A 36 -14.21 22.34 58.85
CA GLY A 36 -13.25 21.26 59.06
C GLY A 36 -13.70 19.96 58.40
N ILE A 37 -14.98 19.62 58.55
CA ILE A 37 -15.62 18.48 57.88
C ILE A 37 -15.56 18.66 56.36
N ALA A 38 -15.86 19.85 55.82
CA ALA A 38 -15.76 20.13 54.39
C ALA A 38 -14.34 19.98 53.82
N LEU A 39 -13.32 20.42 54.57
CA LEU A 39 -11.91 20.28 54.17
C LEU A 39 -11.43 18.82 54.15
N LEU A 40 -12.04 17.95 54.95
CA LEU A 40 -11.71 16.53 54.99
C LEU A 40 -11.92 15.86 53.62
N TRP A 41 -12.96 16.26 52.87
CA TRP A 41 -13.25 15.78 51.52
C TRP A 41 -12.74 16.69 50.40
N ALA A 42 -11.84 17.63 50.69
CA ALA A 42 -11.26 18.50 49.67
C ALA A 42 -10.20 17.77 48.80
N PRO A 43 -10.01 18.17 47.52
CA PRO A 43 -8.94 17.62 46.71
C PRO A 43 -7.55 17.98 47.26
N ARG A 44 -6.56 17.11 47.07
CA ARG A 44 -5.15 17.50 47.27
C ARG A 44 -4.85 18.73 46.40
N PRO A 45 -4.39 19.86 46.96
CA PRO A 45 -3.63 19.98 48.22
C PRO A 45 -4.39 20.39 49.49
N PHE A 46 -5.72 20.60 49.45
CA PHE A 46 -6.46 21.29 50.52
C PHE A 46 -6.87 20.41 51.70
N ASN A 47 -6.86 19.08 51.55
CA ASN A 47 -7.18 18.13 52.62
C ASN A 47 -6.04 17.86 53.62
N LEU A 48 -4.98 18.67 53.60
CA LEU A 48 -3.80 18.50 54.45
C LEU A 48 -3.55 19.79 55.22
N ARG A 49 -3.32 19.67 56.53
CA ARG A 49 -2.94 20.83 57.39
C ARG A 49 -1.52 21.33 57.12
N SER A 50 -0.62 20.43 56.72
CA SER A 50 0.79 20.74 56.43
C SER A 50 1.30 19.92 55.25
N GLY A 51 2.30 20.44 54.53
CA GLY A 51 2.86 19.78 53.36
C GLY A 51 4.21 20.33 52.93
N ARG A 52 4.89 19.61 52.04
CA ARG A 52 6.18 20.04 51.48
C ARG A 52 5.97 21.07 50.38
N THR A 53 6.73 22.16 50.42
CA THR A 53 6.76 23.15 49.33
C THR A 53 7.17 22.49 48.01
N ARG A 54 6.49 22.89 46.92
CA ARG A 54 6.72 22.36 45.57
C ARG A 54 7.12 23.50 44.66
N ARG A 55 7.88 23.18 43.61
CA ARG A 55 8.20 24.16 42.57
C ARG A 55 6.93 24.56 41.83
N ALA A 56 6.81 25.82 41.42
CA ALA A 56 5.69 26.31 40.60
C ALA A 56 5.47 25.45 39.33
N LEU A 57 6.56 24.94 38.74
CA LEU A 57 6.52 24.04 37.58
C LEU A 57 5.78 22.72 37.83
N ASP A 58 5.87 22.19 39.05
CA ASP A 58 5.35 20.87 39.38
C ASP A 58 3.87 20.89 39.76
N ILE A 59 3.22 22.07 39.75
CA ILE A 59 1.81 22.27 40.07
C ILE A 59 1.01 22.42 38.77
N PRO A 60 0.24 21.41 38.35
CA PRO A 60 -0.56 21.49 37.13
C PRO A 60 -2.01 21.92 37.42
N LEU A 61 -2.27 23.23 37.36
CA LEU A 61 -3.58 23.81 37.67
C LEU A 61 -4.75 23.16 36.93
N VAL A 62 -4.58 22.90 35.62
CA VAL A 62 -5.64 22.39 34.75
C VAL A 62 -5.65 20.87 34.60
N LYS A 63 -4.90 20.14 35.43
CA LYS A 63 -4.74 18.67 35.26
C LYS A 63 -6.04 17.91 35.44
N ASN A 64 -6.85 18.30 36.43
CA ASN A 64 -8.07 17.59 36.74
C ASN A 64 -9.12 17.79 35.65
N TRP A 65 -9.17 18.99 35.04
CA TRP A 65 -10.14 19.32 34.01
C TRP A 65 -10.13 18.34 32.83
N TYR A 66 -8.96 17.95 32.30
CA TYR A 66 -8.88 17.00 31.18
C TYR A 66 -8.79 15.53 31.62
N ARG A 67 -8.74 15.26 32.93
CA ARG A 67 -8.85 13.89 33.48
C ARG A 67 -10.31 13.48 33.64
N GLU A 68 -11.17 14.44 33.89
CA GLU A 68 -12.62 14.29 33.85
C GLU A 68 -13.12 14.18 32.40
N HIS A 69 -14.35 13.69 32.24
CA HIS A 69 -15.00 13.64 30.94
C HIS A 69 -15.25 15.06 30.41
N CYS A 70 -15.15 15.22 29.10
CA CYS A 70 -15.48 16.49 28.45
C CYS A 70 -16.97 16.80 28.68
N PRO A 71 -17.33 18.04 29.08
CA PRO A 71 -18.73 18.43 29.20
C PRO A 71 -19.51 18.19 27.90
N ALA A 72 -20.80 17.83 28.02
CA ALA A 72 -21.70 17.66 26.90
C ALA A 72 -21.89 18.98 26.13
N GLY A 73 -22.24 18.92 24.84
CA GLY A 73 -22.44 20.09 23.99
C GLY A 73 -21.18 20.81 23.51
N GLN A 74 -19.98 20.36 23.91
CA GLN A 74 -18.72 20.97 23.48
C GLN A 74 -18.37 20.61 22.02
N PRO A 75 -17.82 21.55 21.22
CA PRO A 75 -17.42 21.28 19.83
C PRO A 75 -16.38 20.17 19.67
N VAL A 76 -16.36 19.50 18.51
CA VAL A 76 -15.41 18.41 18.19
C VAL A 76 -13.96 18.80 18.47
N LYS A 77 -13.57 20.03 18.13
CA LYS A 77 -12.23 20.59 18.38
C LYS A 77 -11.81 20.47 19.85
N VAL A 78 -12.72 20.71 20.78
CA VAL A 78 -12.46 20.65 22.24
C VAL A 78 -12.40 19.19 22.68
N ARG A 79 -13.36 18.36 22.27
CA ARG A 79 -13.39 16.92 22.58
C ARG A 79 -12.09 16.21 22.17
N VAL A 80 -11.58 16.50 20.97
CA VAL A 80 -10.29 15.98 20.49
C VAL A 80 -9.11 16.51 21.32
N SER A 81 -9.20 17.74 21.83
CA SER A 81 -8.16 18.34 22.68
C SER A 81 -8.09 17.64 24.05
N TYR A 82 -9.24 17.35 24.67
CA TYR A 82 -9.33 16.53 25.89
C TYR A 82 -8.68 15.16 25.68
N GLN A 83 -9.06 14.46 24.61
CA GLN A 83 -8.51 13.14 24.28
C GLN A 83 -6.98 13.18 24.09
N LYS A 84 -6.44 14.22 23.42
CA LYS A 84 -4.99 14.38 23.22
C LYS A 84 -4.25 14.68 24.52
N LEU A 85 -4.80 15.53 25.38
CA LEU A 85 -4.21 15.83 26.69
C LEU A 85 -4.20 14.59 27.58
N LEU A 86 -5.30 13.83 27.60
CA LEU A 86 -5.38 12.55 28.29
C LEU A 86 -4.36 11.55 27.73
N LYS A 87 -4.21 11.47 26.41
CA LYS A 87 -3.16 10.65 25.77
C LYS A 87 -1.76 11.06 26.22
N TYR A 88 -1.44 12.35 26.30
CA TYR A 88 -0.13 12.80 26.81
C TYR A 88 0.06 12.43 28.27
N TYR A 89 -0.98 12.54 29.10
CA TYR A 89 -0.97 12.12 30.49
C TYR A 89 -0.68 10.62 30.63
N VAL A 90 -1.43 9.77 29.94
CA VAL A 90 -1.27 8.31 29.95
C VAL A 90 0.11 7.91 29.44
N LEU A 91 0.61 8.52 28.35
CA LEU A 91 1.95 8.23 27.83
C LEU A 91 3.07 8.60 28.81
N ASN A 92 2.90 9.68 29.59
CA ASN A 92 3.86 10.05 30.62
C ASN A 92 3.85 9.05 31.78
N ALA A 93 2.66 8.56 32.18
CA ALA A 93 2.52 7.55 33.22
C ALA A 93 3.09 6.18 32.78
N LEU A 94 2.74 5.73 31.57
CA LEU A 94 3.16 4.43 31.02
C LEU A 94 4.68 4.34 30.83
N LYS A 95 5.32 5.43 30.40
CA LYS A 95 6.77 5.49 30.18
C LYS A 95 7.55 6.01 31.38
N HIS A 96 6.89 6.15 32.54
CA HIS A 96 7.57 6.53 33.76
C HIS A 96 8.48 5.38 34.22
N ARG A 97 9.75 5.70 34.45
CA ARG A 97 10.70 4.82 35.13
C ARG A 97 11.18 5.54 36.39
N PRO A 98 11.31 4.83 37.53
CA PRO A 98 11.88 5.43 38.74
C PRO A 98 13.22 6.12 38.42
N PRO A 99 13.46 7.34 38.95
CA PRO A 99 14.72 8.03 38.71
C PRO A 99 15.87 7.19 39.28
N LYS A 100 16.83 6.82 38.44
CA LYS A 100 18.05 6.13 38.89
C LYS A 100 18.79 7.03 39.88
N ALA A 101 19.34 6.45 40.95
CA ALA A 101 20.27 7.16 41.82
C ALA A 101 21.45 7.66 40.97
N GLN A 102 21.80 8.93 41.12
CA GLN A 102 22.89 9.59 40.39
C GLN A 102 23.65 10.49 41.35
N LYS A 103 24.96 10.65 41.12
CA LYS A 103 25.76 11.63 41.87
C LYS A 103 25.23 13.04 41.58
N LYS A 104 24.85 13.78 42.63
CA LYS A 104 24.36 15.15 42.51
C LYS A 104 25.47 16.06 41.98
N ARG A 105 25.27 16.68 40.83
CA ARG A 105 26.21 17.65 40.22
C ARG A 105 25.58 19.05 40.28
N TYR A 106 26.16 19.94 41.08
CA TYR A 106 25.63 21.29 41.32
C TYR A 106 26.40 22.34 40.50
N LEU A 107 25.99 22.56 39.25
CA LEU A 107 26.72 23.42 38.30
C LEU A 107 26.96 24.84 38.82
N PHE A 108 25.93 25.52 39.34
CA PHE A 108 26.08 26.90 39.83
C PHE A 108 26.85 27.00 41.15
N ARG A 109 26.88 25.94 41.98
CA ARG A 109 27.76 25.91 43.16
C ARG A 109 29.22 25.82 42.72
N SER A 110 29.50 25.01 41.69
CA SER A 110 30.83 24.93 41.09
C SER A 110 31.25 26.26 40.45
N PHE A 111 30.35 26.97 39.75
CA PHE A 111 30.67 28.30 39.21
C PHE A 111 30.94 29.33 40.29
N LYS A 112 30.09 29.42 41.31
CA LYS A 112 30.25 30.36 42.43
C LYS A 112 31.54 30.13 43.23
N ALA A 113 32.05 28.90 43.27
CA ALA A 113 33.33 28.60 43.93
C ALA A 113 34.55 29.13 43.16
N THR A 114 34.41 29.51 41.89
CA THR A 114 35.50 30.08 41.09
C THR A 114 35.56 31.60 41.22
N LYS A 115 36.75 32.18 41.07
CA LYS A 115 36.95 33.64 41.07
C LYS A 115 36.24 34.41 39.95
N PHE A 116 35.80 33.72 38.89
CA PHE A 116 35.20 34.33 37.70
C PHE A 116 33.72 34.70 37.87
N PHE A 117 33.05 34.21 38.91
CA PHE A 117 31.61 34.43 39.11
C PHE A 117 31.34 35.07 40.47
N GLN A 118 30.63 36.20 40.45
CA GLN A 118 30.13 36.90 41.63
C GLN A 118 28.62 36.68 41.81
N SER A 119 28.09 36.97 43.00
CA SER A 119 26.68 36.80 43.33
C SER A 119 26.07 38.13 43.75
N THR A 120 24.94 38.50 43.16
CA THR A 120 24.18 39.72 43.50
C THR A 120 22.67 39.43 43.46
N LYS A 121 21.85 40.38 43.92
CA LYS A 121 20.37 40.34 43.88
C LYS A 121 19.89 41.50 43.02
N LEU A 122 19.15 41.20 41.95
CA LEU A 122 18.70 42.16 40.94
C LEU A 122 17.21 41.96 40.60
N ASP A 123 16.60 42.96 39.96
CA ASP A 123 15.25 42.85 39.40
C ASP A 123 15.23 41.81 38.26
N TRP A 124 14.14 41.05 38.16
CA TRP A 124 13.96 40.04 37.12
C TRP A 124 13.99 40.65 35.71
N VAL A 125 13.41 41.84 35.52
CA VAL A 125 13.41 42.53 34.22
C VAL A 125 14.81 42.97 33.84
N GLU A 126 15.57 43.47 34.81
CA GLU A 126 16.97 43.86 34.62
C GLU A 126 17.81 42.65 34.16
N VAL A 127 17.71 41.52 34.87
CA VAL A 127 18.39 40.27 34.49
C VAL A 127 17.92 39.78 33.11
N GLY A 128 16.63 39.88 32.81
CA GLY A 128 16.06 39.53 31.50
C GLY A 128 16.68 40.32 30.35
N LEU A 129 16.81 41.64 30.52
CA LEU A 129 17.46 42.53 29.54
C LEU A 129 18.95 42.21 29.39
N GLN A 130 19.65 41.95 30.50
CA GLN A 130 21.05 41.52 30.49
C GLN A 130 21.24 40.22 29.70
N VAL A 131 20.41 39.21 29.94
CA VAL A 131 20.45 37.92 29.20
C VAL A 131 20.18 38.12 27.71
N CYS A 132 19.22 38.97 27.34
CA CYS A 132 18.93 39.26 25.93
C CYS A 132 20.12 39.97 25.24
N ARG A 133 20.72 40.97 25.90
CA ARG A 133 21.89 41.69 25.41
C ARG A 133 23.11 40.76 25.26
N GLN A 134 23.37 39.94 26.28
CA GLN A 134 24.46 38.96 26.26
C GLN A 134 24.26 37.95 25.12
N GLY A 135 23.06 37.39 24.98
CA GLY A 135 22.74 36.46 23.91
C GLY A 135 22.92 37.07 22.51
N TYR A 136 22.49 38.32 22.32
CA TYR A 136 22.71 39.08 21.09
C TYR A 136 24.20 39.22 20.78
N ASN A 137 24.98 39.71 21.75
CA ASN A 137 26.42 39.92 21.60
C ASN A 137 27.16 38.60 21.32
N MET A 138 26.84 37.51 22.01
CA MET A 138 27.45 36.19 21.78
C MET A 138 27.23 35.70 20.34
N LEU A 139 26.01 35.83 19.83
CA LEU A 139 25.70 35.43 18.46
C LEU A 139 26.36 36.36 17.43
N ASN A 140 26.38 37.67 17.70
CA ASN A 140 27.00 38.64 16.80
C ASN A 140 28.53 38.47 16.75
N LEU A 141 29.18 38.27 17.89
CA LEU A 141 30.61 37.95 17.97
C LEU A 141 30.93 36.68 17.17
N LEU A 142 30.06 35.66 17.20
CA LEU A 142 30.25 34.46 16.39
C LEU A 142 30.11 34.73 14.87
N ILE A 143 29.23 35.65 14.47
CA ILE A 143 29.10 36.08 13.06
C ILE A 143 30.38 36.79 12.62
N HIS A 144 30.85 37.77 13.40
CA HIS A 144 32.06 38.53 13.11
C HIS A 144 33.32 37.66 13.17
N ARG A 145 33.43 36.74 14.13
CA ARG A 145 34.56 35.78 14.24
C ARG A 145 34.69 34.88 13.01
N LYS A 146 33.60 34.65 12.28
CA LYS A 146 33.59 33.88 11.03
C LYS A 146 33.80 34.75 9.77
N ASN A 147 34.04 36.05 9.96
CA ASN A 147 34.18 37.07 8.92
C ASN A 147 32.98 37.04 7.96
N LEU A 148 31.77 37.24 8.52
CA LEU A 148 30.49 37.24 7.81
C LEU A 148 29.84 38.63 7.83
N ASN A 149 30.57 39.67 7.41
CA ASN A 149 30.15 41.08 7.48
C ASN A 149 28.90 41.40 6.63
N TYR A 150 28.55 40.51 5.69
CA TYR A 150 27.35 40.62 4.85
C TYR A 150 26.09 40.03 5.50
N LEU A 151 26.17 39.60 6.76
CA LEU A 151 25.02 39.22 7.58
C LEU A 151 24.84 40.20 8.72
N HIS A 152 23.60 40.60 8.95
CA HIS A 152 23.20 41.41 10.09
C HIS A 152 22.22 40.64 10.97
N LEU A 153 22.50 40.60 12.27
CA LEU A 153 21.58 40.12 13.28
C LEU A 153 20.90 41.35 13.91
N ASP A 154 19.58 41.46 13.74
CA ASP A 154 18.82 42.52 14.41
C ASP A 154 18.55 42.18 15.88
N TYR A 155 18.15 43.17 16.67
CA TYR A 155 17.88 43.00 18.11
C TYR A 155 16.72 42.05 18.40
N ASN A 156 15.82 41.80 17.43
CA ASN A 156 14.75 40.80 17.52
C ASN A 156 15.22 39.41 17.02
N PHE A 157 16.53 39.22 16.89
CA PHE A 157 17.18 37.99 16.49
C PHE A 157 16.82 37.50 15.06
N ASN A 158 16.38 38.40 14.16
CA ASN A 158 16.33 38.09 12.74
C ASN A 158 17.73 38.17 12.16
N LEU A 159 18.12 37.15 11.41
CA LEU A 159 19.36 37.11 10.66
C LEU A 159 19.03 37.43 9.22
N LYS A 160 19.49 38.57 8.73
CA LYS A 160 19.20 39.07 7.39
C LYS A 160 20.51 39.26 6.62
N PRO A 161 20.55 38.96 5.31
CA PRO A 161 21.67 39.37 4.48
C PRO A 161 21.60 40.88 4.23
N VAL A 162 22.74 41.57 4.29
CA VAL A 162 22.82 43.03 4.02
C VAL A 162 22.73 43.30 2.51
N LYS A 163 23.21 42.35 1.71
CA LYS A 163 23.20 42.39 0.25
C LYS A 163 22.85 41.02 -0.32
N THR A 164 22.55 40.95 -1.61
CA THR A 164 22.42 39.66 -2.31
C THR A 164 23.75 38.91 -2.25
N LEU A 165 23.72 37.68 -1.72
CA LEU A 165 24.93 36.90 -1.47
C LEU A 165 25.35 36.09 -2.70
N THR A 166 26.64 36.09 -2.99
CA THR A 166 27.24 35.16 -3.95
C THR A 166 27.11 33.71 -3.49
N THR A 167 27.26 32.75 -4.40
CA THR A 167 27.18 31.31 -4.05
C THR A 167 28.26 30.90 -3.03
N LYS A 168 29.45 31.50 -3.08
CA LYS A 168 30.56 31.29 -2.13
C LYS A 168 30.20 31.83 -0.74
N GLU A 169 29.72 33.08 -0.66
CA GLU A 169 29.26 33.70 0.58
C GLU A 169 28.10 32.90 1.20
N ARG A 170 27.12 32.49 0.40
CA ARG A 170 25.97 31.68 0.86
C ARG A 170 26.40 30.32 1.42
N LYS A 171 27.39 29.66 0.81
CA LYS A 171 27.93 28.39 1.33
C LYS A 171 28.68 28.61 2.65
N LYS A 172 29.46 29.69 2.77
CA LYS A 172 30.24 30.04 3.99
C LYS A 172 29.34 30.44 5.16
N SER A 173 28.29 31.22 4.90
CA SER A 173 27.35 31.76 5.89
C SER A 173 26.25 30.80 6.33
N ARG A 174 26.17 29.60 5.75
CA ARG A 174 25.13 28.62 6.09
C ARG A 174 25.35 28.06 7.51
N PHE A 175 24.66 28.65 8.48
CA PHE A 175 24.64 28.17 9.85
C PHE A 175 23.83 26.87 10.00
N GLY A 176 24.20 26.08 11.00
CA GLY A 176 23.51 24.84 11.35
C GLY A 176 22.40 25.04 12.38
N ASN A 177 21.75 23.93 12.76
CA ASN A 177 20.64 23.95 13.72
C ASN A 177 21.05 24.48 15.10
N ALA A 178 22.29 24.32 15.53
CA ALA A 178 22.77 24.79 16.83
C ALA A 178 22.61 26.32 16.98
N PHE A 179 23.12 27.07 16.01
CA PHE A 179 23.03 28.52 15.97
C PHE A 179 21.58 28.99 15.88
N HIS A 180 20.83 28.46 14.90
CA HIS A 180 19.47 28.91 14.66
C HIS A 180 18.50 28.53 15.78
N LEU A 181 18.64 27.35 16.38
CA LEU A 181 17.78 26.96 17.50
C LEU A 181 18.06 27.82 18.74
N CYS A 182 19.33 28.12 19.04
CA CYS A 182 19.70 29.04 20.12
C CYS A 182 19.13 30.45 19.87
N ARG A 183 19.31 30.97 18.64
CA ARG A 183 18.74 32.25 18.20
C ARG A 183 17.23 32.34 18.43
N GLU A 184 16.48 31.31 18.04
CA GLU A 184 15.02 31.30 18.21
C GLU A 184 14.58 31.14 19.68
N VAL A 185 15.37 30.46 20.52
CA VAL A 185 15.14 30.42 21.98
C VAL A 185 15.35 31.81 22.59
N LEU A 186 16.40 32.51 22.18
CA LEU A 186 16.66 33.89 22.61
C LEU A 186 15.57 34.85 22.12
N ARG A 187 15.05 34.65 20.90
CA ARG A 187 13.87 35.37 20.43
C ARG A 187 12.66 35.16 21.33
N LEU A 188 12.33 33.91 21.67
CA LEU A 188 11.19 33.63 22.56
C LEU A 188 11.38 34.29 23.93
N THR A 189 12.60 34.25 24.46
CA THR A 189 12.95 34.88 25.74
C THR A 189 12.79 36.40 25.64
N LYS A 190 13.28 37.01 24.55
CA LYS A 190 13.16 38.44 24.30
C LYS A 190 11.71 38.88 24.20
N LEU A 191 10.84 38.14 23.49
CA LEU A 191 9.41 38.45 23.43
C LEU A 191 8.77 38.50 24.82
N VAL A 192 9.10 37.54 25.70
CA VAL A 192 8.58 37.51 27.07
C VAL A 192 9.11 38.69 27.89
N VAL A 193 10.42 38.96 27.82
CA VAL A 193 11.05 40.06 28.58
C VAL A 193 10.53 41.41 28.10
N ASP A 194 10.42 41.64 26.80
CA ASP A 194 9.91 42.88 26.23
C ASP A 194 8.46 43.15 26.66
N SER A 195 7.61 42.12 26.76
CA SER A 195 6.26 42.28 27.31
C SER A 195 6.28 42.80 28.75
N HIS A 196 7.18 42.26 29.59
CA HIS A 196 7.37 42.76 30.95
C HIS A 196 7.96 44.17 30.99
N VAL A 197 8.85 44.52 30.05
CA VAL A 197 9.40 45.87 29.94
C VAL A 197 8.28 46.87 29.60
N GLN A 198 7.43 46.56 28.62
CA GLN A 198 6.31 47.43 28.24
C GLN A 198 5.33 47.66 29.40
N TYR A 199 5.06 46.62 30.19
CA TYR A 199 4.28 46.74 31.42
C TYR A 199 4.97 47.65 32.45
N ARG A 200 6.28 47.49 32.66
CA ARG A 200 7.04 48.30 33.63
C ARG A 200 7.25 49.75 33.21
N LEU A 201 7.21 50.03 31.90
CA LEU A 201 7.21 51.40 31.35
C LEU A 201 5.84 52.07 31.47
N GLY A 202 4.78 51.36 31.89
CA GLY A 202 3.43 51.90 31.98
C GLY A 202 2.67 51.96 30.65
N ASN A 203 3.22 51.38 29.57
CA ASN A 203 2.60 51.40 28.25
C ASN A 203 1.47 50.36 28.08
N VAL A 204 1.44 49.35 28.95
CA VAL A 204 0.54 48.19 28.86
C VAL A 204 0.04 47.83 30.26
N ASP A 205 -1.23 47.48 30.36
CA ASP A 205 -1.87 47.08 31.61
C ASP A 205 -1.48 45.65 32.07
N ALA A 206 -1.67 45.33 33.35
CA ALA A 206 -1.39 44.02 33.93
C ALA A 206 -2.19 42.90 33.27
N PHE A 207 -3.47 43.13 32.94
CA PHE A 207 -4.31 42.12 32.27
C PHE A 207 -3.85 41.89 30.83
N GLN A 208 -3.45 42.96 30.14
CA GLN A 208 -2.90 42.89 28.78
C GLN A 208 -1.53 42.19 28.77
N LEU A 209 -0.68 42.40 29.79
CA LEU A 209 0.54 41.62 29.97
C LEU A 209 0.23 40.13 30.13
N ALA A 210 -0.73 39.78 30.98
CA ALA A 210 -1.10 38.39 31.21
C ALA A 210 -1.66 37.70 29.95
N ASP A 211 -2.52 38.39 29.20
CA ASP A 211 -3.04 37.91 27.90
C ASP A 211 -1.92 37.82 26.85
N GLY A 212 -1.01 38.80 26.81
CA GLY A 212 0.18 38.79 25.96
C GLY A 212 1.08 37.59 26.22
N LEU A 213 1.34 37.25 27.50
CA LEU A 213 2.10 36.05 27.87
C LEU A 213 1.36 34.77 27.46
N GLN A 214 0.04 34.70 27.66
CA GLN A 214 -0.76 33.56 27.21
C GLN A 214 -0.66 33.39 25.70
N TYR A 215 -0.79 34.49 24.96
CA TYR A 215 -0.69 34.51 23.51
C TYR A 215 0.69 34.04 23.04
N ILE A 216 1.77 34.54 23.65
CA ILE A 216 3.15 34.13 23.35
C ILE A 216 3.31 32.62 23.51
N PHE A 217 2.94 32.05 24.66
CA PHE A 217 3.13 30.62 24.92
C PHE A 217 2.19 29.72 24.12
N ALA A 218 1.01 30.22 23.72
CA ALA A 218 0.11 29.49 22.83
C ALA A 218 0.55 29.51 21.36
N HIS A 219 1.23 30.59 20.92
CA HIS A 219 1.56 30.86 19.51
C HIS A 219 3.06 30.92 19.21
N VAL A 220 3.91 30.25 20.00
CA VAL A 220 5.36 30.17 19.74
C VAL A 220 5.68 29.70 18.31
N GLY A 221 4.90 28.79 17.74
CA GLY A 221 5.11 28.33 16.36
C GLY A 221 4.83 29.39 15.27
N GLN A 222 4.10 30.45 15.60
CA GLN A 222 3.80 31.56 14.70
C GLN A 222 4.73 32.75 14.94
N LEU A 223 5.00 33.07 16.21
CA LEU A 223 5.89 34.17 16.61
C LEU A 223 7.38 33.85 16.41
N THR A 224 7.74 32.57 16.47
CA THR A 224 9.11 32.08 16.25
C THR A 224 9.17 31.10 15.09
N GLY A 225 10.39 30.75 14.67
CA GLY A 225 10.69 29.75 13.65
C GLY A 225 11.27 28.45 14.21
N MET A 226 11.19 28.19 15.53
CA MET A 226 11.90 27.07 16.18
C MET A 226 11.62 25.70 15.55
N TYR A 227 10.40 25.46 15.08
CA TYR A 227 9.99 24.19 14.48
C TYR A 227 10.75 23.86 13.18
N ARG A 228 11.33 24.86 12.50
CA ARG A 228 12.15 24.66 11.28
C ARG A 228 13.48 24.00 11.60
N TYR A 229 14.08 24.35 12.74
CA TYR A 229 15.39 23.85 13.17
C TYR A 229 15.29 22.64 14.11
N LYS A 230 14.11 22.41 14.71
CA LYS A 230 13.79 21.18 15.44
C LYS A 230 12.29 20.85 15.35
N TYR A 231 11.91 20.03 14.37
CA TYR A 231 10.49 19.72 14.11
C TYR A 231 9.77 18.96 15.23
N LYS A 232 10.49 18.23 16.10
CA LYS A 232 9.89 17.53 17.26
C LYS A 232 9.14 18.49 18.22
N LEU A 233 9.45 19.79 18.17
CA LEU A 233 8.75 20.86 18.87
C LEU A 233 7.25 20.93 18.55
N MET A 234 6.82 20.40 17.40
CA MET A 234 5.40 20.31 17.05
C MET A 234 4.58 19.56 18.10
N ARG A 235 5.21 18.71 18.93
CA ARG A 235 4.56 18.12 20.10
C ARG A 235 4.12 19.20 21.11
N GLN A 236 5.01 20.12 21.47
CA GLN A 236 4.73 21.22 22.40
C GLN A 236 3.72 22.19 21.79
N ILE A 237 3.90 22.61 20.54
CA ILE A 237 2.98 23.53 19.86
C ILE A 237 1.55 22.97 19.85
N ARG A 238 1.38 21.68 19.52
CA ARG A 238 0.06 21.04 19.57
C ARG A 238 -0.50 20.97 20.98
N MET A 239 0.31 20.61 21.97
CA MET A 239 -0.10 20.60 23.38
C MET A 239 -0.55 21.98 23.87
N CYS A 240 0.14 23.06 23.51
CA CYS A 240 -0.28 24.42 23.84
C CYS A 240 -1.59 24.82 23.15
N LYS A 241 -1.82 24.38 21.90
CA LYS A 241 -3.12 24.56 21.22
C LYS A 241 -4.25 23.80 21.92
N ASP A 242 -3.99 22.55 22.31
CA ASP A 242 -4.98 21.73 23.02
C ASP A 242 -5.29 22.35 24.40
N LEU A 243 -4.29 22.86 25.12
CA LEU A 243 -4.47 23.62 26.36
C LEU A 243 -5.24 24.93 26.14
N LYS A 244 -4.96 25.66 25.06
CA LYS A 244 -5.73 26.86 24.69
C LYS A 244 -7.21 26.53 24.53
N HIS A 245 -7.55 25.47 23.81
CA HIS A 245 -8.95 25.05 23.64
C HIS A 245 -9.59 24.67 24.98
N LEU A 246 -8.89 23.91 25.83
CA LEU A 246 -9.37 23.54 27.16
C LEU A 246 -9.67 24.77 28.03
N ILE A 247 -8.76 25.75 28.05
CA ILE A 247 -8.88 26.94 28.89
C ILE A 247 -9.96 27.87 28.36
N TYR A 248 -9.96 28.16 27.06
CA TYR A 248 -10.84 29.18 26.49
C TYR A 248 -12.31 28.79 26.57
N TYR A 249 -12.64 27.51 26.35
CA TYR A 249 -14.03 27.03 26.45
C TYR A 249 -14.54 26.90 27.89
N ARG A 250 -13.66 27.03 28.88
CA ARG A 250 -14.03 27.12 30.30
C ARG A 250 -13.99 28.57 30.82
N PHE A 251 -13.14 29.42 30.24
CA PHE A 251 -12.99 30.83 30.61
C PHE A 251 -14.06 31.71 29.95
N ASN A 252 -14.32 31.52 28.65
CA ASN A 252 -15.32 32.27 27.88
C ASN A 252 -16.69 31.59 28.00
N THR A 253 -17.19 31.45 29.23
CA THR A 253 -18.50 30.87 29.53
C THR A 253 -19.33 31.87 30.34
N GLY A 254 -20.64 31.88 30.15
CA GLY A 254 -21.54 32.85 30.79
C GLY A 254 -21.44 34.23 30.13
N PRO A 255 -21.31 35.34 30.89
CA PRO A 255 -21.24 36.70 30.34
C PRO A 255 -19.97 37.00 29.53
N VAL A 256 -18.91 36.19 29.68
CA VAL A 256 -17.62 36.42 29.01
C VAL A 256 -17.67 35.92 27.56
N GLY A 257 -17.67 36.86 26.62
CA GLY A 257 -17.74 36.59 25.19
C GLY A 257 -16.47 36.00 24.56
N LYS A 258 -16.52 35.78 23.25
CA LYS A 258 -15.35 35.37 22.45
C LYS A 258 -14.51 36.61 22.11
N GLY A 259 -13.43 36.83 22.86
CA GLY A 259 -12.49 37.93 22.59
C GLY A 259 -11.09 37.67 23.16
N PRO A 260 -10.13 38.57 22.89
CA PRO A 260 -8.89 38.65 23.66
C PRO A 260 -9.19 39.03 25.12
N GLY A 261 -8.35 38.62 26.07
CA GLY A 261 -8.58 38.86 27.51
C GLY A 261 -8.42 37.64 28.41
N CYS A 262 -7.88 36.52 27.90
CA CYS A 262 -7.64 35.31 28.68
C CYS A 262 -6.18 35.27 29.16
N GLY A 263 -5.89 35.88 30.31
CA GLY A 263 -4.54 35.96 30.90
C GLY A 263 -4.00 34.69 31.58
N PHE A 264 -4.51 33.49 31.27
CA PHE A 264 -4.17 32.27 32.00
C PHE A 264 -2.98 31.49 31.40
N TRP A 265 -1.78 32.06 31.54
CA TRP A 265 -0.55 31.61 30.85
C TRP A 265 0.22 30.46 31.50
N ALA A 266 -0.06 30.14 32.76
CA ALA A 266 0.70 29.15 33.54
C ALA A 266 0.81 27.75 32.88
N PRO A 267 -0.26 27.17 32.28
CA PRO A 267 -0.15 25.87 31.61
C PRO A 267 0.80 25.88 30.41
N GLY A 268 0.72 26.92 29.56
CA GLY A 268 1.59 27.08 28.39
C GLY A 268 3.06 27.28 28.79
N TRP A 269 3.30 28.15 29.77
CA TRP A 269 4.63 28.39 30.33
C TRP A 269 5.31 27.11 30.82
N ARG A 270 4.59 26.26 31.56
CA ARG A 270 5.11 24.97 32.04
C ARG A 270 5.54 24.05 30.90
N VAL A 271 4.78 23.99 29.81
CA VAL A 271 5.13 23.17 28.64
C VAL A 271 6.46 23.60 28.04
N TRP A 272 6.70 24.91 27.92
CA TRP A 272 7.93 25.45 27.37
C TRP A 272 9.13 25.29 28.30
N LEU A 273 8.94 25.38 29.61
CA LEU A 273 10.02 25.09 30.57
C LEU A 273 10.39 23.60 30.64
N PHE A 274 9.41 22.69 30.54
CA PHE A 274 9.74 21.26 30.40
C PHE A 274 10.42 20.94 29.07
N PHE A 275 10.12 21.69 28.01
CA PHE A 275 10.90 21.64 26.78
C PHE A 275 12.34 22.11 27.01
N MET A 276 12.54 23.23 27.71
CA MET A 276 13.87 23.74 28.02
C MET A 276 14.69 22.73 28.84
N ARG A 277 14.09 22.08 29.84
CA ARG A 277 14.74 20.99 30.61
C ARG A 277 15.36 19.91 29.74
N GLY A 278 14.68 19.52 28.66
CA GLY A 278 15.17 18.50 27.73
C GLY A 278 16.09 19.02 26.63
N ILE A 279 16.01 20.32 26.31
CA ILE A 279 16.80 20.92 25.22
C ILE A 279 18.16 21.43 25.69
N THR A 280 18.28 21.86 26.94
CA THR A 280 19.53 22.39 27.53
C THR A 280 20.73 21.47 27.29
N PRO A 281 20.73 20.19 27.71
CA PRO A 281 21.90 19.32 27.49
C PRO A 281 22.19 19.06 26.00
N LEU A 282 21.16 19.12 25.13
CA LEU A 282 21.35 18.97 23.70
C LEU A 282 22.03 20.19 23.08
N LEU A 283 21.58 21.39 23.45
CA LEU A 283 22.14 22.65 22.99
C LEU A 283 23.54 22.87 23.55
N GLU A 284 23.79 22.55 24.83
CA GLU A 284 25.14 22.61 25.42
C GLU A 284 26.13 21.79 24.61
N ARG A 285 25.81 20.53 24.29
CA ARG A 285 26.66 19.70 23.44
C ARG A 285 26.83 20.27 22.04
N TRP A 286 25.75 20.76 21.43
CA TRP A 286 25.79 21.29 20.06
C TRP A 286 26.58 22.58 19.94
N LEU A 287 26.42 23.49 20.90
CA LEU A 287 27.15 24.75 20.98
C LEU A 287 28.60 24.49 21.39
N GLY A 288 28.85 23.59 22.34
CA GLY A 288 30.21 23.14 22.69
C GLY A 288 30.97 22.62 21.47
N ASN A 289 30.38 21.70 20.71
CA ASN A 289 30.99 21.20 19.47
C ASN A 289 31.15 22.29 18.39
N LEU A 290 30.25 23.28 18.34
CA LEU A 290 30.33 24.39 17.40
C LEU A 290 31.51 25.31 17.75
N LEU A 291 31.67 25.64 19.03
CA LEU A 291 32.72 26.50 19.55
C LEU A 291 34.07 25.80 19.49
N ALA A 292 34.19 24.56 19.96
CA ALA A 292 35.42 23.76 19.85
C ALA A 292 35.89 23.72 18.38
N ARG A 293 34.99 23.41 17.44
CA ARG A 293 35.33 23.41 16.00
C ARG A 293 35.72 24.80 15.45
N GLN A 294 35.22 25.88 16.05
CA GLN A 294 35.53 27.24 15.61
C GLN A 294 36.89 27.70 16.15
N PHE A 295 37.29 27.26 17.34
CA PHE A 295 38.55 27.64 17.98
C PHE A 295 39.68 26.65 17.68
N GLU A 296 39.43 25.34 17.78
CA GLU A 296 40.41 24.27 17.55
C GLU A 296 40.49 23.84 16.07
N GLY A 297 39.51 24.26 15.25
CA GLY A 297 39.40 23.86 13.85
C GLY A 297 38.72 22.51 13.64
N ARG A 298 38.77 21.99 12.41
CA ARG A 298 38.21 20.67 12.06
C ARG A 298 39.31 19.64 11.88
N HIS A 299 39.25 18.54 12.63
CA HIS A 299 40.08 17.37 12.37
C HIS A 299 39.65 16.67 11.08
N SER A 300 40.50 16.66 10.06
CA SER A 300 40.18 16.15 8.71
C SER A 300 40.09 14.61 8.63
N LYS A 301 40.86 13.89 9.47
CA LYS A 301 40.92 12.41 9.52
C LYS A 301 40.65 11.82 10.93
N GLY A 302 40.18 12.62 11.88
CA GLY A 302 40.07 12.18 13.29
C GLY A 302 38.98 11.15 13.59
N VAL A 303 38.00 10.95 12.71
CA VAL A 303 36.91 9.97 12.90
C VAL A 303 36.72 9.14 11.64
N ALA A 304 36.84 7.82 11.77
CA ALA A 304 36.55 6.88 10.70
C ALA A 304 35.09 7.06 10.22
N LYS A 305 34.92 7.23 8.90
CA LYS A 305 33.57 7.42 8.33
C LYS A 305 32.86 6.08 8.30
N THR A 306 31.75 5.98 9.02
CA THR A 306 30.86 4.80 8.98
C THR A 306 30.33 4.55 7.56
N VAL A 307 30.27 3.27 7.17
CA VAL A 307 29.74 2.85 5.88
C VAL A 307 28.22 2.99 5.89
N THR A 308 27.74 4.09 5.32
CA THR A 308 26.30 4.35 5.16
C THR A 308 25.79 3.77 3.84
N LYS A 309 24.47 3.72 3.65
CA LYS A 309 23.79 3.17 2.46
C LYS A 309 24.40 3.59 1.11
N GLN A 310 24.88 4.84 0.99
CA GLN A 310 25.49 5.34 -0.25
C GLN A 310 26.82 4.65 -0.59
N ARG A 311 27.56 4.16 0.41
CA ARG A 311 28.92 3.64 0.28
C ARG A 311 29.00 2.12 0.35
N VAL A 312 27.90 1.42 0.58
CA VAL A 312 27.89 -0.04 0.73
C VAL A 312 28.49 -0.73 -0.51
N GLU A 313 28.06 -0.36 -1.71
CA GLU A 313 28.57 -0.98 -2.94
C GLU A 313 30.06 -0.65 -3.16
N SER A 314 30.47 0.60 -2.98
CA SER A 314 31.87 1.02 -3.15
C SER A 314 32.81 0.41 -2.09
N HIS A 315 32.31 0.23 -0.86
CA HIS A 315 33.08 -0.37 0.21
C HIS A 315 33.24 -1.88 0.01
N PHE A 316 32.18 -2.56 -0.42
CA PHE A 316 32.25 -3.97 -0.81
C PHE A 316 33.29 -4.20 -1.91
N ASP A 317 33.31 -3.35 -2.95
CA ASP A 317 34.32 -3.43 -4.01
C ASP A 317 35.74 -3.14 -3.50
N LEU A 318 35.89 -2.27 -2.49
CA LEU A 318 37.18 -1.96 -1.86
C LEU A 318 37.71 -3.15 -1.06
N GLU A 319 36.86 -3.74 -0.22
CA GLU A 319 37.20 -4.93 0.59
C GLU A 319 37.49 -6.15 -0.29
N LEU A 320 36.69 -6.37 -1.33
CA LEU A 320 36.91 -7.45 -2.29
C LEU A 320 38.28 -7.32 -2.99
N ARG A 321 38.64 -6.10 -3.42
CA ARG A 321 39.95 -5.87 -4.05
C ARG A 321 41.10 -6.05 -3.07
N ALA A 322 40.92 -5.69 -1.80
CA ALA A 322 41.91 -5.91 -0.75
C ALA A 322 42.10 -7.41 -0.48
N ALA A 323 41.01 -8.16 -0.33
CA ALA A 323 41.06 -9.62 -0.12
C ALA A 323 41.75 -10.35 -1.28
N VAL A 324 41.40 -10.01 -2.53
CA VAL A 324 42.07 -10.56 -3.71
C VAL A 324 43.56 -10.19 -3.74
N MET A 325 43.92 -8.99 -3.31
CA MET A 325 45.33 -8.57 -3.26
C MET A 325 46.11 -9.36 -2.21
N HIS A 326 45.53 -9.68 -1.06
CA HIS A 326 46.14 -10.57 -0.07
C HIS A 326 46.37 -11.97 -0.65
N ASP A 327 45.34 -12.58 -1.25
CA ASP A 327 45.48 -13.92 -1.86
C ASP A 327 46.50 -13.94 -3.01
N ILE A 328 46.59 -12.87 -3.81
CA ILE A 328 47.62 -12.75 -4.86
C ILE A 328 49.02 -12.76 -4.24
N LEU A 329 49.24 -12.02 -3.15
CA LEU A 329 50.57 -11.93 -2.52
C LEU A 329 51.00 -13.27 -1.90
N ASP A 330 50.04 -14.03 -1.36
CA ASP A 330 50.29 -15.32 -0.72
C ASP A 330 50.54 -16.45 -1.75
N MET A 331 49.91 -16.39 -2.92
CA MET A 331 50.08 -17.40 -3.98
C MET A 331 51.32 -17.18 -4.86
N MET A 332 51.94 -16.01 -4.81
CA MET A 332 53.07 -15.67 -5.69
C MET A 332 54.40 -16.14 -5.09
N PRO A 333 55.25 -16.87 -5.84
CA PRO A 333 56.58 -17.26 -5.39
C PRO A 333 57.46 -16.07 -5.02
N GLU A 334 58.44 -16.28 -4.14
CA GLU A 334 59.41 -15.26 -3.76
C GLU A 334 60.18 -14.77 -5.00
N GLY A 335 59.98 -13.50 -5.38
CA GLY A 335 60.61 -12.87 -6.55
C GLY A 335 59.67 -12.16 -7.55
N ILE A 336 58.35 -12.43 -7.57
CA ILE A 336 57.42 -11.89 -8.60
C ILE A 336 56.34 -10.92 -8.02
N LYS A 337 56.50 -10.46 -6.77
CA LYS A 337 55.37 -10.01 -5.92
C LYS A 337 54.71 -8.66 -6.28
N GLN A 338 55.37 -7.69 -6.96
CA GLN A 338 54.83 -6.31 -7.02
C GLN A 338 54.26 -5.84 -8.38
N ASN A 339 54.77 -6.33 -9.53
CA ASN A 339 54.41 -5.73 -10.83
C ASN A 339 53.13 -6.32 -11.47
N LYS A 340 52.73 -7.55 -11.13
CA LYS A 340 51.60 -8.26 -11.79
C LYS A 340 50.24 -8.13 -11.08
N ALA A 341 50.20 -7.67 -9.82
CA ALA A 341 48.96 -7.58 -9.04
C ALA A 341 47.88 -6.68 -9.67
N ARG A 342 48.30 -5.56 -10.29
CA ARG A 342 47.38 -4.64 -10.98
C ARG A 342 46.71 -5.29 -12.19
N THR A 343 47.47 -6.07 -12.96
CA THR A 343 46.98 -6.80 -14.15
C THR A 343 45.99 -7.89 -13.73
N ILE A 344 46.28 -8.64 -12.67
CA ILE A 344 45.34 -9.65 -12.14
C ILE A 344 44.02 -8.99 -11.69
N LEU A 345 44.07 -7.82 -11.05
CA LEU A 345 42.86 -7.07 -10.68
C LEU A 345 42.08 -6.53 -11.89
N GLN A 346 42.75 -6.27 -13.02
CA GLN A 346 42.07 -5.95 -14.28
C GLN A 346 41.35 -7.19 -14.83
N HIS A 347 41.99 -8.36 -14.83
CA HIS A 347 41.36 -9.62 -15.21
C HIS A 347 40.15 -9.96 -14.32
N LEU A 348 40.24 -9.75 -12.99
CA LEU A 348 39.09 -9.89 -12.08
C LEU A 348 37.92 -8.97 -12.49
N SER A 349 38.24 -7.72 -12.83
CA SER A 349 37.23 -6.73 -13.22
C SER A 349 36.59 -7.09 -14.56
N GLU A 350 37.36 -7.65 -15.49
CA GLU A 350 36.87 -8.10 -16.79
C GLU A 350 36.04 -9.39 -16.67
N ALA A 351 36.51 -10.38 -15.91
CA ALA A 351 35.76 -11.59 -15.61
C ALA A 351 34.37 -11.28 -15.00
N TRP A 352 34.29 -10.27 -14.13
CA TRP A 352 33.01 -9.78 -13.61
C TRP A 352 32.11 -9.13 -14.68
N ARG A 353 32.68 -8.42 -15.66
CA ARG A 353 31.91 -7.87 -16.80
C ARG A 353 31.39 -8.99 -17.70
N CYS A 354 32.26 -9.94 -18.07
CA CYS A 354 31.89 -11.12 -18.85
C CYS A 354 30.77 -11.91 -18.17
N TRP A 355 30.87 -12.13 -16.84
CA TRP A 355 29.80 -12.80 -16.09
C TRP A 355 28.45 -12.06 -16.20
N LYS A 356 28.43 -10.74 -16.08
CA LYS A 356 27.18 -9.95 -16.22
C LYS A 356 26.63 -9.94 -17.66
N ALA A 357 27.50 -10.05 -18.65
CA ALA A 357 27.15 -10.11 -20.08
C ALA A 357 26.79 -11.55 -20.53
N ASN A 358 27.01 -12.54 -19.67
CA ASN A 358 26.95 -13.96 -20.00
C ASN A 358 27.89 -14.40 -21.11
N ILE A 359 29.05 -13.74 -21.22
CA ILE A 359 30.10 -14.10 -22.16
C ILE A 359 31.03 -15.09 -21.45
N PRO A 360 31.39 -16.23 -22.07
CA PRO A 360 32.37 -17.14 -21.51
C PRO A 360 33.71 -16.42 -21.37
N TRP A 361 34.24 -16.37 -20.15
CA TRP A 361 35.52 -15.76 -19.87
C TRP A 361 36.60 -16.84 -19.87
N LYS A 362 37.48 -16.82 -20.86
CA LYS A 362 38.68 -17.66 -20.94
C LYS A 362 39.83 -16.81 -21.45
N VAL A 363 40.93 -16.76 -20.70
CA VAL A 363 42.13 -16.02 -21.08
C VAL A 363 43.22 -17.02 -21.44
N PRO A 364 43.69 -17.05 -22.70
CA PRO A 364 44.82 -17.90 -23.10
C PRO A 364 46.07 -17.56 -22.28
N GLY A 365 46.77 -18.58 -21.76
CA GLY A 365 48.04 -18.41 -21.04
C GLY A 365 47.94 -17.88 -19.60
N LEU A 366 46.73 -17.79 -19.01
CA LEU A 366 46.59 -17.43 -17.60
C LEU A 366 46.86 -18.65 -16.69
N PRO A 367 47.68 -18.53 -15.62
CA PRO A 367 47.92 -19.63 -14.69
C PRO A 367 46.62 -20.12 -14.02
N THR A 368 46.43 -21.43 -13.96
CA THR A 368 45.22 -22.06 -13.40
C THR A 368 44.92 -21.66 -11.94
N PRO A 369 45.91 -21.45 -11.03
CA PRO A 369 45.59 -20.98 -9.67
C PRO A 369 44.98 -19.58 -9.67
N ILE A 370 45.46 -18.68 -10.54
CA ILE A 370 44.94 -17.31 -10.67
C ILE A 370 43.55 -17.34 -11.30
N GLU A 371 43.33 -18.18 -12.33
CA GLU A 371 42.02 -18.38 -12.95
C GLU A 371 40.98 -18.84 -11.92
N ASN A 372 41.31 -19.87 -11.12
CA ASN A 372 40.43 -20.40 -10.08
C ASN A 372 40.15 -19.38 -8.97
N MET A 373 41.16 -18.61 -8.54
CA MET A 373 40.98 -17.52 -7.58
C MET A 373 40.01 -16.46 -8.13
N ILE A 374 40.19 -16.02 -9.38
CA ILE A 374 39.29 -15.05 -10.03
C ILE A 374 37.86 -15.60 -10.09
N LEU A 375 37.68 -16.85 -10.53
CA LEU A 375 36.35 -17.47 -10.61
C LEU A 375 35.67 -17.58 -9.24
N ARG A 376 36.42 -17.91 -8.18
CA ARG A 376 35.91 -17.95 -6.80
C ARG A 376 35.37 -16.58 -6.37
N TYR A 377 36.13 -15.51 -6.57
CA TYR A 377 35.70 -14.15 -6.17
C TYR A 377 34.61 -13.58 -7.09
N VAL A 378 34.61 -13.90 -8.37
CA VAL A 378 33.52 -13.55 -9.30
C VAL A 378 32.23 -14.23 -8.86
N LYS A 379 32.27 -15.51 -8.47
CA LYS A 379 31.13 -16.23 -7.91
C LYS A 379 30.64 -15.62 -6.60
N ALA A 380 31.53 -15.33 -5.66
CA ALA A 380 31.16 -14.67 -4.40
C ALA A 380 30.46 -13.33 -4.64
N LYS A 381 30.96 -12.52 -5.59
CA LYS A 381 30.34 -11.26 -6.00
C LYS A 381 29.00 -11.47 -6.71
N ALA A 382 28.86 -12.50 -7.53
CA ALA A 382 27.62 -12.89 -8.20
C ALA A 382 26.52 -13.28 -7.18
N ASP A 383 26.86 -14.08 -6.18
CA ASP A 383 25.94 -14.52 -5.13
C ASP A 383 25.45 -13.32 -4.31
N TRP A 384 26.37 -12.44 -3.88
CA TRP A 384 26.00 -11.17 -3.22
C TRP A 384 25.09 -10.29 -4.09
N TRP A 385 25.41 -10.16 -5.38
CA TRP A 385 24.67 -9.31 -6.31
C TRP A 385 23.25 -9.81 -6.55
N THR A 386 23.09 -11.14 -6.68
CA THR A 386 21.82 -11.85 -6.90
C THR A 386 20.95 -11.83 -5.65
N ASN A 387 21.51 -12.16 -4.48
CA ASN A 387 20.81 -12.07 -3.19
C ASN A 387 20.30 -10.65 -2.92
N THR A 388 21.12 -9.64 -3.22
CA THR A 388 20.72 -8.23 -3.13
C THR A 388 19.60 -7.88 -4.11
N ALA A 389 19.57 -8.48 -5.31
CA ALA A 389 18.49 -8.29 -6.27
C ALA A 389 17.17 -8.91 -5.78
N HIS A 390 17.19 -10.14 -5.27
CA HIS A 390 15.99 -10.78 -4.71
C HIS A 390 15.46 -10.03 -3.49
N TYR A 391 16.34 -9.65 -2.55
CA TYR A 391 15.96 -8.86 -1.38
C TYR A 391 15.30 -7.53 -1.76
N ASN A 392 15.88 -6.80 -2.70
CA ASN A 392 15.30 -5.53 -3.15
C ASN A 392 14.02 -5.75 -3.98
N ARG A 393 13.93 -6.81 -4.80
CA ARG A 393 12.71 -7.14 -5.52
C ARG A 393 11.54 -7.40 -4.58
N GLU A 394 11.78 -8.17 -3.52
CA GLU A 394 10.74 -8.48 -2.53
C GLU A 394 10.30 -7.23 -1.75
N ARG A 395 11.25 -6.36 -1.38
CA ARG A 395 10.93 -5.06 -0.77
C ARG A 395 10.11 -4.16 -1.70
N ILE A 396 10.44 -4.12 -2.98
CA ILE A 396 9.67 -3.36 -3.98
C ILE A 396 8.26 -3.96 -4.13
N ARG A 397 8.14 -5.28 -4.16
CA ARG A 397 6.86 -6.00 -4.27
C ARG A 397 5.93 -5.68 -3.09
N ARG A 398 6.44 -5.76 -1.85
CA ARG A 398 5.68 -5.47 -0.61
C ARG A 398 5.31 -3.99 -0.43
N GLY A 399 5.86 -3.08 -1.22
CA GLY A 399 5.60 -1.64 -1.04
C GLY A 399 6.42 -0.99 0.06
N ALA A 400 7.54 -1.59 0.48
CA ALA A 400 8.44 -0.99 1.45
C ALA A 400 9.05 0.33 0.93
N THR A 401 9.59 1.15 1.83
CA THR A 401 10.29 2.38 1.45
C THR A 401 11.55 2.04 0.67
N VAL A 402 11.53 2.34 -0.64
CA VAL A 402 12.63 2.08 -1.58
C VAL A 402 12.89 3.33 -2.41
N ASP A 403 14.17 3.63 -2.64
CA ASP A 403 14.57 4.80 -3.42
C ASP A 403 14.37 4.54 -4.92
N LYS A 404 14.08 5.61 -5.67
CA LYS A 404 13.89 5.54 -7.14
C LYS A 404 15.09 4.91 -7.87
N THR A 405 16.31 5.20 -7.41
CA THR A 405 17.55 4.66 -7.99
C THR A 405 17.66 3.15 -7.77
N VAL A 406 17.24 2.65 -6.60
CA VAL A 406 17.23 1.22 -6.29
C VAL A 406 16.25 0.49 -7.20
N CYS A 407 15.05 1.03 -7.46
CA CYS A 407 14.11 0.42 -8.40
C CYS A 407 14.68 0.30 -9.81
N LYS A 408 15.35 1.36 -10.33
CA LYS A 408 16.01 1.33 -11.65
C LYS A 408 17.16 0.32 -11.69
N LYS A 409 18.01 0.31 -10.66
CA LYS A 409 19.10 -0.66 -10.53
C LYS A 409 18.54 -2.09 -10.52
N ASN A 410 17.54 -2.35 -9.68
CA ASN A 410 16.93 -3.66 -9.54
C ASN A 410 16.30 -4.17 -10.85
N LEU A 411 15.64 -3.29 -11.61
CA LEU A 411 15.14 -3.64 -12.94
C LEU A 411 16.29 -4.09 -13.85
N GLY A 412 17.37 -3.30 -13.94
CA GLY A 412 18.54 -3.68 -14.73
C GLY A 412 19.24 -4.97 -14.26
N ARG A 413 19.16 -5.29 -12.95
CA ARG A 413 19.67 -6.56 -12.42
C ARG A 413 18.80 -7.73 -12.87
N LEU A 414 17.48 -7.64 -12.68
CA LEU A 414 16.55 -8.70 -13.06
C LEU A 414 16.51 -8.94 -14.56
N THR A 415 16.62 -7.90 -15.41
CA THR A 415 16.70 -8.08 -16.87
C THR A 415 17.92 -8.92 -17.27
N ARG A 416 19.07 -8.72 -16.61
CA ARG A 416 20.26 -9.56 -16.87
C ARG A 416 20.08 -10.99 -16.39
N LEU A 417 19.53 -11.19 -15.19
CA LEU A 417 19.25 -12.54 -14.68
C LEU A 417 18.29 -13.31 -15.59
N TYR A 418 17.23 -12.64 -16.05
CA TYR A 418 16.28 -13.20 -17.01
C TYR A 418 16.98 -13.60 -18.30
N LEU A 419 17.78 -12.72 -18.91
CA LEU A 419 18.46 -13.03 -20.17
C LEU A 419 19.54 -14.10 -20.04
N LYS A 420 20.20 -14.21 -18.87
CA LYS A 420 21.14 -15.32 -18.59
C LYS A 420 20.40 -16.66 -18.61
N ALA A 421 19.29 -16.74 -17.88
CA ALA A 421 18.45 -17.94 -17.86
C ALA A 421 17.83 -18.24 -19.23
N GLU A 422 17.47 -17.20 -19.99
CA GLU A 422 16.91 -17.35 -21.34
C GLU A 422 17.95 -17.87 -22.33
N GLN A 423 19.18 -17.33 -22.33
CA GLN A 423 20.29 -17.87 -23.13
C GLN A 423 20.58 -19.33 -22.82
N GLU A 424 20.60 -19.70 -21.53
CA GLU A 424 20.78 -21.08 -21.10
C GLU A 424 19.64 -21.98 -21.57
N ARG A 425 18.39 -21.51 -21.51
CA ARG A 425 17.20 -22.20 -22.03
C ARG A 425 17.31 -22.49 -23.53
N GLN A 426 17.71 -21.49 -24.33
CA GLN A 426 17.88 -21.62 -25.78
C GLN A 426 19.02 -22.59 -26.12
N HIS A 427 20.15 -22.50 -25.41
CA HIS A 427 21.27 -23.42 -25.58
C HIS A 427 20.89 -24.88 -25.24
N ASN A 428 20.17 -25.08 -24.14
CA ASN A 428 19.70 -26.40 -23.73
C ASN A 428 18.72 -27.01 -24.73
N TYR A 429 17.84 -26.20 -25.34
CA TYR A 429 16.94 -26.67 -26.40
C TYR A 429 17.72 -27.21 -27.61
N LEU A 430 18.70 -26.45 -28.12
CA LEU A 430 19.53 -26.88 -29.25
C LEU A 430 20.35 -28.13 -28.91
N LYS A 431 20.86 -28.23 -27.67
CA LYS A 431 21.60 -29.41 -27.20
C LYS A 431 20.72 -30.67 -27.19
N VAL A 432 19.47 -30.55 -26.70
CA VAL A 432 18.51 -31.67 -26.67
C VAL A 432 18.14 -32.11 -28.09
N LEU A 433 17.90 -31.16 -28.99
CA LEU A 433 17.60 -31.43 -30.40
C LEU A 433 18.72 -32.25 -31.09
N LEU A 434 19.99 -31.96 -30.76
CA LEU A 434 21.16 -32.68 -31.27
C LEU A 434 21.34 -34.08 -30.66
N SER A 435 20.95 -34.28 -29.40
CA SER A 435 21.11 -35.56 -28.68
C SER A 435 19.98 -36.56 -28.87
N SER A 436 18.83 -36.16 -29.43
CA SER A 436 17.65 -37.02 -29.60
C SER A 436 16.96 -36.74 -30.94
N PRO A 437 17.52 -37.21 -32.08
CA PRO A 437 16.93 -37.05 -33.40
C PRO A 437 15.55 -37.74 -33.57
N GLY A 438 15.11 -38.54 -32.59
CA GLY A 438 13.85 -39.29 -32.60
C GLY A 438 12.62 -38.59 -31.98
N LEU A 439 12.74 -37.39 -31.41
CA LEU A 439 11.60 -36.66 -30.83
C LEU A 439 10.55 -36.05 -31.81
N PRO A 440 10.64 -36.13 -33.16
CA PRO A 440 9.55 -35.69 -34.03
C PRO A 440 8.29 -36.57 -34.00
N LYS A 441 8.23 -37.64 -33.19
CA LYS A 441 7.12 -38.63 -33.21
C LYS A 441 5.86 -38.23 -32.43
N LEU A 442 5.75 -37.01 -31.92
CA LEU A 442 4.56 -36.57 -31.14
C LEU A 442 3.44 -35.93 -31.98
N VAL A 443 3.49 -35.99 -33.32
CA VAL A 443 2.33 -35.56 -34.14
C VAL A 443 2.05 -36.48 -35.33
N PRO A 444 1.48 -37.69 -35.12
CA PRO A 444 0.51 -38.27 -36.04
C PRO A 444 -0.89 -37.66 -35.84
N PHE A 445 -1.10 -36.88 -34.77
CA PHE A 445 -2.43 -36.43 -34.34
C PHE A 445 -2.98 -35.21 -35.12
N SER A 446 -2.22 -34.60 -36.03
CA SER A 446 -2.67 -33.38 -36.73
C SER A 446 -3.15 -33.59 -38.17
N GLN A 447 -2.47 -34.38 -39.00
CA GLN A 447 -2.71 -34.30 -40.45
C GLN A 447 -4.08 -34.80 -40.91
N LYS A 448 -4.58 -35.94 -40.41
CA LYS A 448 -5.86 -36.55 -40.88
C LYS A 448 -7.11 -35.96 -40.22
N LYS A 449 -6.98 -35.32 -39.05
CA LYS A 449 -8.11 -34.81 -38.26
C LYS A 449 -8.27 -33.29 -38.36
N LEU A 450 -7.18 -32.51 -38.54
CA LEU A 450 -7.29 -31.09 -38.90
C LEU A 450 -7.68 -30.88 -40.37
N SER A 451 -7.33 -31.79 -41.28
CA SER A 451 -7.77 -31.73 -42.68
C SER A 451 -9.30 -31.76 -42.84
N LEU A 452 -10.01 -32.45 -41.93
CA LEU A 452 -11.48 -32.49 -41.92
C LEU A 452 -12.11 -31.21 -41.36
N VAL A 453 -11.43 -30.50 -40.46
CA VAL A 453 -11.93 -29.25 -39.83
C VAL A 453 -11.59 -28.02 -40.68
N MET A 454 -10.48 -28.05 -41.43
CA MET A 454 -9.98 -26.89 -42.16
C MET A 454 -10.49 -26.76 -43.60
N LEU A 455 -11.01 -27.84 -44.20
CA LEU A 455 -11.59 -27.77 -45.55
C LEU A 455 -12.86 -26.89 -45.63
N VAL A 456 -13.34 -26.37 -44.51
CA VAL A 456 -14.62 -25.63 -44.41
C VAL A 456 -14.43 -24.12 -44.13
N LEU A 457 -13.21 -23.62 -43.89
CA LEU A 457 -12.99 -22.21 -43.51
C LEU A 457 -12.36 -21.31 -44.59
N CYS A 458 -11.92 -21.86 -45.72
CA CYS A 458 -11.35 -21.07 -46.82
C CYS A 458 -12.25 -21.14 -48.07
N GLY A 459 -13.17 -20.17 -48.19
CA GLY A 459 -13.67 -19.76 -49.49
C GLY A 459 -12.61 -18.94 -50.23
N PRO A 460 -12.40 -19.14 -51.54
CA PRO A 460 -11.52 -18.29 -52.33
C PRO A 460 -12.34 -17.08 -52.80
N GLU A 461 -12.12 -15.91 -52.20
CA GLU A 461 -12.33 -14.60 -52.85
C GLU A 461 -12.03 -13.45 -51.87
N ALA A 462 -11.14 -12.53 -52.25
CA ALA A 462 -11.35 -11.06 -52.24
C ALA A 462 -10.02 -10.27 -52.27
N GLU A 463 -9.59 -9.89 -53.48
CA GLU A 463 -8.54 -8.90 -53.76
C GLU A 463 -8.99 -7.42 -53.57
N LYS A 464 -10.16 -7.15 -52.96
CA LYS A 464 -10.77 -5.79 -52.91
C LYS A 464 -10.60 -5.02 -51.59
N LEU A 465 -9.88 -5.53 -50.59
CA LEU A 465 -9.82 -4.94 -49.22
C LEU A 465 -8.46 -4.35 -48.80
N ASP A 466 -7.47 -4.32 -49.69
CA ASP A 466 -6.07 -4.04 -49.34
C ASP A 466 -5.84 -2.61 -48.79
N VAL A 467 -6.53 -1.60 -49.32
CA VAL A 467 -6.41 -0.20 -48.84
C VAL A 467 -7.01 -0.03 -47.44
N THR A 468 -8.16 -0.63 -47.16
CA THR A 468 -8.84 -0.54 -45.85
C THR A 468 -8.03 -1.27 -44.77
N GLN A 469 -7.46 -2.43 -45.09
CA GLN A 469 -6.56 -3.15 -44.19
C GLN A 469 -5.29 -2.35 -43.89
N ASN A 470 -4.66 -1.75 -44.91
CA ASN A 470 -3.49 -0.90 -44.71
C ASN A 470 -3.79 0.36 -43.89
N LEU A 471 -4.97 0.97 -44.07
CA LEU A 471 -5.41 2.11 -43.26
C LEU A 471 -5.61 1.71 -41.80
N LEU A 472 -6.25 0.56 -41.54
CA LEU A 472 -6.43 0.01 -40.18
C LEU A 472 -5.11 -0.34 -39.51
N ILE A 473 -4.16 -0.93 -40.25
CA ILE A 473 -2.80 -1.22 -39.76
C ILE A 473 -2.07 0.08 -39.43
N SER A 474 -2.14 1.09 -40.31
CA SER A 474 -1.54 2.41 -40.09
C SER A 474 -2.15 3.12 -38.88
N CYS A 475 -3.47 3.07 -38.72
CA CYS A 475 -4.17 3.57 -37.54
C CYS A 475 -3.74 2.82 -36.27
N ALA A 476 -3.68 1.49 -36.29
CA ALA A 476 -3.22 0.69 -35.14
C ALA A 476 -1.75 0.96 -34.78
N GLN A 477 -0.88 1.19 -35.77
CA GLN A 477 0.52 1.58 -35.55
C GLN A 477 0.66 3.00 -34.99
N LYS A 478 -0.17 3.97 -35.45
CA LYS A 478 -0.24 5.33 -34.90
C LYS A 478 -0.82 5.35 -33.48
N ASP A 479 -1.83 4.51 -33.23
CA ASP A 479 -2.49 4.30 -31.95
C ASP A 479 -1.65 3.46 -30.96
N ALA A 480 -0.43 3.02 -31.30
CA ALA A 480 0.53 2.48 -30.33
C ALA A 480 0.86 3.48 -29.18
N SER A 481 0.38 4.72 -29.29
CA SER A 481 0.39 5.76 -28.25
C SER A 481 -0.93 5.93 -27.46
N ALA A 482 -2.02 5.24 -27.82
CA ALA A 482 -3.35 5.35 -27.21
C ALA A 482 -4.01 3.97 -26.92
N LEU A 483 -4.37 3.74 -25.65
CA LEU A 483 -4.91 2.48 -25.16
C LEU A 483 -6.24 2.06 -25.82
N LYS A 484 -6.33 0.82 -26.31
CA LYS A 484 -7.58 0.05 -26.43
C LYS A 484 -7.35 -1.42 -26.04
N ASN A 485 -8.09 -1.89 -25.04
CA ASN A 485 -8.41 -3.29 -24.71
C ASN A 485 -9.16 -3.28 -23.37
N ALA A 486 -10.46 -2.97 -23.39
CA ALA A 486 -11.28 -2.95 -22.17
C ALA A 486 -12.72 -3.44 -22.35
N VAL A 487 -13.23 -3.57 -23.58
CA VAL A 487 -14.65 -3.85 -23.82
C VAL A 487 -14.97 -5.36 -23.93
N SER A 488 -14.07 -6.19 -24.49
CA SER A 488 -14.40 -7.60 -24.75
C SER A 488 -14.50 -8.51 -23.52
N GLY A 489 -13.78 -8.19 -22.43
CA GLY A 489 -13.71 -9.07 -21.26
C GLY A 489 -14.97 -9.09 -20.40
N ASN A 490 -15.76 -8.02 -20.40
CA ASN A 490 -16.92 -7.87 -19.50
C ASN A 490 -18.22 -8.44 -20.10
N LEU A 491 -18.38 -8.35 -21.43
CA LEU A 491 -19.43 -9.08 -22.14
C LEU A 491 -19.24 -10.59 -21.94
N MET A 492 -18.00 -11.07 -22.06
CA MET A 492 -17.65 -12.49 -21.92
C MET A 492 -18.00 -13.03 -20.52
N SER A 493 -17.78 -12.25 -19.45
CA SER A 493 -18.16 -12.67 -18.09
C SER A 493 -19.68 -12.75 -17.89
N LEU A 494 -20.45 -11.81 -18.42
CA LEU A 494 -21.92 -11.86 -18.32
C LEU A 494 -22.49 -13.07 -19.07
N PHE A 495 -22.02 -13.31 -20.30
CA PHE A 495 -22.45 -14.47 -21.07
C PHE A 495 -22.10 -15.77 -20.36
N VAL A 496 -20.97 -15.85 -19.67
CA VAL A 496 -20.63 -17.02 -18.83
C VAL A 496 -21.59 -17.18 -17.65
N PHE A 497 -22.01 -16.11 -16.99
CA PHE A 497 -22.92 -16.23 -15.84
C PHE A 497 -24.33 -16.64 -16.27
N SER A 498 -24.85 -16.00 -17.33
CA SER A 498 -26.13 -16.37 -17.94
C SER A 498 -26.08 -17.79 -18.51
N GLY A 499 -24.98 -18.14 -19.21
CA GLY A 499 -24.74 -19.46 -19.76
C GLY A 499 -24.74 -20.56 -18.71
N ILE A 500 -24.07 -20.37 -17.56
CA ILE A 500 -24.11 -21.36 -16.45
C ILE A 500 -25.54 -21.51 -15.93
N ASN A 501 -26.29 -20.41 -15.78
CA ASN A 501 -27.63 -20.44 -15.21
C ASN A 501 -28.69 -21.06 -16.15
N ASN A 502 -28.45 -21.01 -17.46
CA ASN A 502 -29.37 -21.51 -18.49
C ASN A 502 -29.12 -22.97 -18.89
N LEU A 503 -28.12 -23.65 -18.31
CA LEU A 503 -27.92 -25.09 -18.49
C LEU A 503 -29.08 -25.89 -17.88
N GLN A 504 -29.39 -27.03 -18.48
CA GLN A 504 -30.48 -27.90 -18.04
C GLN A 504 -30.21 -28.47 -16.63
N ASP A 505 -31.17 -28.27 -15.71
CA ASP A 505 -31.18 -28.76 -14.31
C ASP A 505 -29.88 -28.54 -13.53
N VAL A 506 -29.16 -27.46 -13.85
CA VAL A 506 -27.80 -27.20 -13.36
C VAL A 506 -27.72 -27.05 -11.84
N TRP A 507 -28.77 -26.54 -11.20
CA TRP A 507 -28.76 -26.28 -9.75
C TRP A 507 -29.31 -27.44 -8.92
N GLU A 508 -29.90 -28.44 -9.56
CA GLU A 508 -30.41 -29.64 -8.89
C GLU A 508 -29.24 -30.53 -8.43
N THR A 509 -29.38 -31.09 -7.23
CA THR A 509 -28.36 -31.93 -6.57
C THR A 509 -29.01 -33.09 -5.79
N SER A 510 -30.28 -33.40 -6.08
CA SER A 510 -31.07 -34.42 -5.39
C SER A 510 -30.55 -35.83 -5.64
N GLU A 511 -30.03 -36.10 -6.84
CA GLU A 511 -29.51 -37.41 -7.24
C GLU A 511 -28.00 -37.55 -7.00
N GLY A 512 -27.39 -36.58 -6.30
CA GLY A 512 -25.97 -36.58 -5.97
C GLY A 512 -25.07 -36.03 -7.09
N GLU A 513 -25.61 -35.18 -7.95
CA GLU A 513 -24.87 -34.51 -9.01
C GLU A 513 -23.95 -33.41 -8.46
N CYS A 514 -22.85 -33.18 -9.17
CA CYS A 514 -21.84 -32.19 -8.79
C CYS A 514 -21.49 -31.30 -9.99
N ASN A 515 -21.44 -29.99 -9.75
CA ASN A 515 -20.89 -29.04 -10.71
C ASN A 515 -19.45 -28.72 -10.33
N VAL A 516 -18.54 -28.73 -11.29
CA VAL A 516 -17.14 -28.39 -11.06
C VAL A 516 -16.73 -27.26 -11.99
N MET A 517 -16.24 -26.17 -11.42
CA MET A 517 -15.66 -25.06 -12.18
C MET A 517 -14.14 -25.07 -12.00
N LEU A 518 -13.43 -25.34 -13.09
CA LEU A 518 -11.97 -25.32 -13.16
C LEU A 518 -11.51 -24.00 -13.77
N GLU A 519 -10.74 -23.22 -13.03
CA GLU A 519 -9.99 -22.09 -13.55
C GLU A 519 -8.49 -22.40 -13.53
N SER A 520 -7.84 -22.16 -14.67
CA SER A 520 -6.42 -22.44 -14.81
C SER A 520 -5.76 -21.57 -15.88
N ARG A 521 -4.46 -21.79 -16.09
CA ARG A 521 -3.65 -21.13 -17.11
C ARG A 521 -2.73 -22.14 -17.78
N PHE A 522 -2.53 -21.98 -19.09
CA PHE A 522 -1.47 -22.67 -19.80
C PHE A 522 -0.11 -22.08 -19.44
N GLU A 523 0.62 -22.79 -18.57
CA GLU A 523 1.93 -22.35 -18.12
C GLU A 523 2.96 -22.40 -19.24
N LYS A 524 3.74 -21.33 -19.35
CA LYS A 524 4.83 -21.19 -20.32
C LYS A 524 4.42 -21.43 -21.78
N MET A 525 3.15 -21.21 -22.15
CA MET A 525 2.68 -21.34 -23.53
C MET A 525 3.57 -20.58 -24.51
N TYR A 526 3.89 -19.32 -24.22
CA TYR A 526 4.73 -18.50 -25.11
C TYR A 526 6.18 -18.98 -25.23
N GLU A 527 6.73 -19.53 -24.14
CA GLU A 527 8.14 -19.96 -24.07
C GLU A 527 8.35 -21.34 -24.71
N LYS A 528 7.28 -22.16 -24.79
CA LYS A 528 7.35 -23.55 -25.21
C LYS A 528 6.93 -23.85 -26.66
N ILE A 529 6.52 -22.84 -27.42
CA ILE A 529 6.17 -23.01 -28.83
C ILE A 529 7.43 -23.32 -29.64
N ASP A 530 7.47 -24.52 -30.24
CA ASP A 530 8.49 -24.89 -31.21
C ASP A 530 8.18 -24.26 -32.57
N LEU A 531 9.16 -23.54 -33.13
CA LEU A 531 9.04 -22.85 -34.41
C LEU A 531 8.91 -23.82 -35.59
N THR A 532 9.47 -25.03 -35.50
CA THR A 532 9.37 -26.02 -36.59
C THR A 532 7.96 -26.60 -36.69
N LEU A 533 7.36 -26.94 -35.54
CA LEU A 533 5.96 -27.35 -35.44
C LEU A 533 5.03 -26.20 -35.81
N LEU A 534 5.32 -24.97 -35.34
CA LEU A 534 4.53 -23.80 -35.67
C LEU A 534 4.47 -23.57 -37.18
N ASN A 535 5.58 -23.70 -37.91
CA ASN A 535 5.59 -23.55 -39.37
C ASN A 535 4.63 -24.56 -40.04
N ARG A 536 4.73 -25.83 -39.66
CA ARG A 536 3.84 -26.89 -40.19
C ARG A 536 2.37 -26.61 -39.91
N LEU A 537 2.05 -26.10 -38.71
CA LEU A 537 0.68 -25.74 -38.33
C LEU A 537 0.18 -24.49 -39.08
N LEU A 538 1.04 -23.50 -39.31
CA LEU A 538 0.69 -22.28 -40.04
C LEU A 538 0.46 -22.56 -41.53
N ARG A 539 1.23 -23.46 -42.14
CA ARG A 539 1.03 -23.88 -43.55
C ARG A 539 -0.33 -24.53 -43.81
N LEU A 540 -1.05 -24.95 -42.77
CA LEU A 540 -2.42 -25.43 -42.93
C LEU A 540 -3.41 -24.28 -43.15
N ILE A 541 -3.20 -23.12 -42.50
CA ILE A 541 -4.16 -21.99 -42.47
C ILE A 541 -3.83 -20.88 -43.45
N VAL A 542 -2.55 -20.66 -43.76
CA VAL A 542 -2.09 -19.55 -44.60
C VAL A 542 -1.15 -20.04 -45.68
N ASP A 543 -0.93 -19.20 -46.69
CA ASP A 543 0.04 -19.48 -47.74
C ASP A 543 1.43 -19.79 -47.15
N HIS A 544 2.13 -20.71 -47.80
CA HIS A 544 3.45 -21.16 -47.39
C HIS A 544 4.45 -20.02 -47.20
N ASN A 545 4.41 -18.97 -48.03
CA ASN A 545 5.31 -17.81 -47.90
C ASN A 545 5.01 -17.00 -46.63
N ILE A 546 3.73 -16.84 -46.28
CA ILE A 546 3.30 -16.15 -45.06
C ILE A 546 3.68 -16.97 -43.82
N ALA A 547 3.46 -18.29 -43.86
CA ALA A 547 3.86 -19.19 -42.78
C ALA A 547 5.37 -19.18 -42.52
N ASP A 548 6.17 -19.18 -43.60
CA ASP A 548 7.63 -19.08 -43.52
C ASP A 548 8.09 -17.72 -42.98
N TYR A 549 7.47 -16.62 -43.42
CA TYR A 549 7.73 -15.29 -42.88
C TYR A 549 7.43 -15.20 -41.38
N MET A 550 6.24 -15.63 -40.95
CA MET A 550 5.81 -15.58 -39.55
C MET A 550 6.72 -16.42 -38.64
N THR A 551 7.18 -17.57 -39.13
CA THR A 551 8.10 -18.45 -38.40
C THR A 551 9.49 -17.82 -38.33
N ALA A 552 10.08 -17.42 -39.46
CA ALA A 552 11.42 -16.84 -39.54
C ALA A 552 11.53 -15.55 -38.70
N LYS A 553 10.45 -14.76 -38.64
CA LYS A 553 10.42 -13.51 -37.86
C LYS A 553 10.47 -13.70 -36.35
N ASN A 554 10.11 -14.88 -35.84
CA ASN A 554 10.30 -15.23 -34.43
C ASN A 554 11.76 -15.62 -34.12
N ASN A 555 12.51 -16.06 -35.13
CA ASN A 555 13.91 -16.46 -35.03
C ASN A 555 14.87 -15.27 -35.26
N VAL A 556 14.87 -14.33 -34.32
CA VAL A 556 15.72 -13.12 -34.39
C VAL A 556 16.67 -13.04 -33.20
N VAL A 557 17.71 -12.21 -33.34
CA VAL A 557 18.64 -11.92 -32.25
C VAL A 557 18.02 -10.90 -31.29
N ILE A 558 17.75 -11.33 -30.06
CA ILE A 558 17.29 -10.46 -28.98
C ILE A 558 18.51 -9.80 -28.35
N ASN A 559 18.50 -8.46 -28.29
CA ASN A 559 19.60 -7.67 -27.74
C ASN A 559 19.16 -6.87 -26.50
N TYR A 560 20.00 -6.92 -25.46
CA TYR A 560 19.96 -5.98 -24.35
C TYR A 560 21.38 -5.56 -23.97
N LYS A 561 21.78 -4.36 -24.38
CA LYS A 561 23.10 -3.78 -24.13
C LYS A 561 24.23 -4.67 -24.69
N ASP A 562 24.88 -5.42 -23.80
CA ASP A 562 26.04 -6.30 -24.01
C ASP A 562 25.63 -7.78 -24.12
N MET A 563 24.34 -8.10 -24.02
CA MET A 563 23.83 -9.46 -24.12
C MET A 563 23.04 -9.66 -25.43
N ASN A 564 23.42 -10.67 -26.21
CA ASN A 564 22.73 -11.07 -27.43
C ASN A 564 22.48 -12.58 -27.42
N HIS A 565 21.36 -13.01 -27.99
CA HIS A 565 21.11 -14.43 -28.28
C HIS A 565 20.05 -14.56 -29.38
N THR A 566 20.12 -15.65 -30.12
CA THR A 566 19.12 -15.99 -31.13
C THR A 566 17.94 -16.70 -30.45
N ASN A 567 16.72 -16.26 -30.74
CA ASN A 567 15.51 -16.91 -30.22
C ASN A 567 15.11 -18.10 -31.11
N SER A 568 15.68 -19.27 -30.84
CA SER A 568 15.38 -20.50 -31.60
C SER A 568 14.16 -21.27 -31.07
N TYR A 569 13.73 -21.00 -29.84
CA TYR A 569 12.61 -21.67 -29.17
C TYR A 569 11.70 -20.69 -28.42
N GLY A 570 10.39 -20.77 -28.64
CA GLY A 570 9.41 -19.81 -28.13
C GLY A 570 9.18 -18.62 -29.08
N ILE A 571 8.09 -17.88 -28.83
CA ILE A 571 7.66 -16.79 -29.71
C ILE A 571 7.95 -15.40 -29.13
N ILE A 572 8.07 -14.41 -30.01
CA ILE A 572 8.25 -13.01 -29.63
C ILE A 572 6.90 -12.32 -29.56
N ARG A 573 6.45 -12.07 -28.33
CA ARG A 573 5.16 -11.40 -28.03
C ARG A 573 5.06 -9.95 -28.53
N GLY A 574 6.17 -9.33 -28.94
CA GLY A 574 6.20 -7.95 -29.44
C GLY A 574 5.91 -7.81 -30.94
N LEU A 575 5.73 -8.90 -31.66
CA LEU A 575 5.35 -8.87 -33.08
C LEU A 575 3.85 -8.58 -33.22
N GLN A 576 3.46 -7.83 -34.25
CA GLN A 576 2.05 -7.43 -34.44
C GLN A 576 1.12 -8.62 -34.66
N PHE A 577 1.55 -9.63 -35.42
CA PHE A 577 0.81 -10.87 -35.66
C PHE A 577 0.99 -11.93 -34.54
N ALA A 578 1.70 -11.62 -33.44
CA ALA A 578 1.89 -12.58 -32.36
C ALA A 578 0.56 -12.99 -31.70
N SER A 579 -0.41 -12.07 -31.64
CA SER A 579 -1.76 -12.37 -31.14
C SER A 579 -2.43 -13.50 -31.92
N PHE A 580 -2.33 -13.47 -33.25
CA PHE A 580 -2.86 -14.51 -34.13
C PHE A 580 -2.21 -15.87 -33.87
N ILE A 581 -0.87 -15.92 -33.86
CA ILE A 581 -0.12 -17.15 -33.57
C ILE A 581 -0.56 -17.73 -32.22
N VAL A 582 -0.67 -16.88 -31.19
CA VAL A 582 -1.06 -17.30 -29.84
C VAL A 582 -2.47 -17.86 -29.80
N GLN A 583 -3.43 -17.20 -30.45
CA GLN A 583 -4.82 -17.65 -30.45
C GLN A 583 -4.99 -18.95 -31.23
N TYR A 584 -4.33 -19.08 -32.37
CA TYR A 584 -4.32 -20.29 -33.17
C TYR A 584 -3.64 -21.46 -32.44
N TYR A 585 -2.47 -21.23 -31.85
CA TYR A 585 -1.81 -22.26 -31.05
C TYR A 585 -2.63 -22.64 -29.80
N GLY A 586 -3.31 -21.66 -29.20
CA GLY A 586 -4.28 -21.88 -28.14
C GLY A 586 -5.43 -22.78 -28.59
N LEU A 587 -5.98 -22.56 -29.79
CA LEU A 587 -7.03 -23.40 -30.38
C LEU A 587 -6.57 -24.85 -30.54
N VAL A 588 -5.33 -25.07 -31.00
CA VAL A 588 -4.76 -26.42 -31.09
C VAL A 588 -4.72 -27.10 -29.72
N MET A 589 -4.39 -26.36 -28.66
CA MET A 589 -4.42 -26.90 -27.29
C MET A 589 -5.85 -27.10 -26.77
N ASP A 590 -6.81 -26.25 -27.14
CA ASP A 590 -8.22 -26.43 -26.77
C ASP A 590 -8.75 -27.76 -27.32
N LEU A 591 -8.38 -28.11 -28.56
CA LEU A 591 -8.72 -29.40 -29.16
C LEU A 591 -8.09 -30.60 -28.43
N LEU A 592 -6.90 -30.43 -27.84
CA LEU A 592 -6.29 -31.46 -27.00
C LEU A 592 -7.02 -31.64 -25.67
N VAL A 593 -7.52 -30.55 -25.09
CA VAL A 593 -8.27 -30.59 -23.82
C VAL A 593 -9.67 -31.15 -24.01
N LEU A 594 -10.41 -30.64 -25.00
CA LEU A 594 -11.81 -31.02 -25.25
C LEU A 594 -11.94 -32.36 -25.97
N GLY A 595 -11.01 -32.67 -26.88
CA GLY A 595 -11.20 -33.70 -27.88
C GLY A 595 -12.08 -33.20 -29.04
N LEU A 596 -11.95 -33.84 -30.20
CA LEU A 596 -12.60 -33.36 -31.43
C LEU A 596 -14.12 -33.44 -31.39
N HIS A 597 -14.65 -34.52 -30.80
CA HIS A 597 -16.09 -34.74 -30.73
C HIS A 597 -16.78 -33.63 -29.93
N ARG A 598 -16.30 -33.37 -28.71
CA ARG A 598 -16.88 -32.31 -27.87
C ARG A 598 -16.64 -30.92 -28.44
N ALA A 599 -15.49 -30.67 -29.05
CA ALA A 599 -15.21 -29.39 -29.71
C ALA A 599 -16.15 -29.13 -30.90
N SER A 600 -16.49 -30.15 -31.70
CA SER A 600 -17.45 -30.01 -32.79
C SER A 600 -18.88 -29.74 -32.31
N GLU A 601 -19.31 -30.39 -31.21
CA GLU A 601 -20.63 -30.14 -30.62
C GLU A 601 -20.76 -28.71 -30.10
N MET A 602 -19.71 -28.19 -29.45
CA MET A 602 -19.66 -26.83 -28.94
C MET A 602 -19.63 -25.78 -30.06
N ALA A 603 -18.88 -26.04 -31.14
CA ALA A 603 -18.79 -25.12 -32.28
C ALA A 603 -20.04 -25.14 -33.17
N GLY A 604 -20.80 -26.24 -33.15
CA GLY A 604 -21.92 -26.46 -34.05
C GLY A 604 -21.50 -26.91 -35.45
N PRO A 605 -22.49 -27.23 -36.32
CA PRO A 605 -22.22 -27.57 -37.71
C PRO A 605 -21.60 -26.37 -38.44
N PRO A 606 -20.61 -26.55 -39.32
CA PRO A 606 -19.95 -25.42 -39.99
C PRO A 606 -20.88 -24.54 -40.84
N GLN A 607 -22.01 -25.08 -41.30
CA GLN A 607 -23.03 -24.34 -42.05
C GLN A 607 -23.79 -23.34 -41.17
N MET A 608 -23.93 -23.65 -39.88
CA MET A 608 -24.65 -22.85 -38.90
C MET A 608 -23.93 -22.98 -37.54
N PRO A 609 -22.81 -22.26 -37.35
CA PRO A 609 -22.04 -22.34 -36.13
C PRO A 609 -22.86 -21.81 -34.94
N ASN A 610 -22.61 -22.38 -33.77
CA ASN A 610 -23.26 -21.93 -32.54
C ASN A 610 -22.65 -20.61 -32.07
N ASP A 611 -23.47 -19.84 -31.36
CA ASP A 611 -22.99 -18.69 -30.60
C ASP A 611 -22.24 -19.12 -29.34
N PHE A 612 -21.63 -18.15 -28.65
CA PHE A 612 -20.88 -18.42 -27.43
C PHE A 612 -21.79 -18.99 -26.32
N LEU A 613 -21.47 -20.21 -25.86
CA LEU A 613 -22.17 -20.95 -24.80
C LEU A 613 -23.61 -21.38 -25.15
N SER A 614 -23.92 -21.55 -26.43
CA SER A 614 -25.13 -22.22 -26.89
C SER A 614 -24.83 -23.55 -27.57
N PHE A 615 -25.78 -24.47 -27.48
CA PHE A 615 -25.79 -25.75 -28.18
C PHE A 615 -26.96 -25.80 -29.16
N GLN A 616 -26.93 -26.77 -30.09
CA GLN A 616 -28.03 -26.98 -31.03
C GLN A 616 -29.29 -27.50 -30.32
N ASP A 617 -29.11 -28.39 -29.34
CA ASP A 617 -30.17 -29.06 -28.61
C ASP A 617 -29.71 -29.47 -27.20
N ILE A 618 -30.68 -29.76 -26.33
CA ILE A 618 -30.44 -30.14 -24.93
C ILE A 618 -29.74 -31.51 -24.84
N ALA A 619 -29.99 -32.42 -25.79
CA ALA A 619 -29.37 -33.74 -25.76
C ALA A 619 -27.85 -33.66 -26.01
N THR A 620 -27.38 -32.85 -26.95
CA THR A 620 -25.94 -32.63 -27.14
C THR A 620 -25.30 -31.90 -25.96
N GLU A 621 -26.03 -30.99 -25.30
CA GLU A 621 -25.54 -30.35 -24.07
C GLU A 621 -25.26 -31.41 -22.99
N VAL A 622 -26.19 -32.34 -22.76
CA VAL A 622 -26.15 -33.35 -21.69
C VAL A 622 -25.22 -34.52 -21.97
N ALA A 623 -24.92 -34.79 -23.24
CA ALA A 623 -24.14 -35.95 -23.69
C ALA A 623 -22.72 -36.10 -23.09
N HIS A 624 -22.12 -35.01 -22.60
CA HIS A 624 -20.75 -35.04 -22.08
C HIS A 624 -20.59 -34.19 -20.79
N PRO A 625 -19.72 -34.57 -19.84
CA PRO A 625 -19.58 -33.84 -18.57
C PRO A 625 -19.12 -32.38 -18.73
N ILE A 626 -18.25 -32.09 -19.70
CA ILE A 626 -17.83 -30.71 -20.01
C ILE A 626 -18.99 -29.96 -20.67
N ARG A 627 -19.64 -29.02 -19.97
CA ARG A 627 -20.75 -28.24 -20.53
C ARG A 627 -20.29 -26.93 -21.14
N LEU A 628 -19.44 -26.17 -20.44
CA LEU A 628 -18.97 -24.88 -20.92
C LEU A 628 -17.45 -24.86 -21.00
N PHE A 629 -16.94 -24.22 -22.05
CA PHE A 629 -15.51 -24.00 -22.24
C PHE A 629 -15.25 -22.58 -22.70
N CYS A 630 -14.26 -21.94 -22.08
CA CYS A 630 -13.90 -20.58 -22.37
C CYS A 630 -12.39 -20.40 -22.20
N ARG A 631 -11.71 -19.88 -23.23
CA ARG A 631 -10.30 -19.52 -23.16
C ARG A 631 -10.12 -18.02 -23.36
N TYR A 632 -9.54 -17.37 -22.35
CA TYR A 632 -9.11 -15.98 -22.45
C TYR A 632 -7.60 -15.89 -22.59
N ILE A 633 -7.13 -15.80 -23.85
CA ILE A 633 -5.72 -15.81 -24.25
C ILE A 633 -5.01 -17.09 -23.79
N ASP A 634 -4.55 -17.14 -22.54
CA ASP A 634 -3.82 -18.23 -21.92
C ASP A 634 -4.51 -18.79 -20.66
N ARG A 635 -5.61 -18.16 -20.20
CA ARG A 635 -6.45 -18.65 -19.10
C ARG A 635 -7.57 -19.52 -19.64
N ILE A 636 -7.82 -20.64 -18.98
CA ILE A 636 -8.91 -21.57 -19.32
C ILE A 636 -9.92 -21.62 -18.18
N HIS A 637 -11.19 -21.69 -18.57
CA HIS A 637 -12.34 -21.83 -17.70
C HIS A 637 -13.18 -22.98 -18.25
N ILE A 638 -13.36 -24.02 -17.45
CA ILE A 638 -14.09 -25.22 -17.85
C ILE A 638 -15.13 -25.51 -16.79
N PHE A 639 -16.39 -25.64 -17.22
CA PHE A 639 -17.49 -26.03 -16.36
C PHE A 639 -17.91 -27.46 -16.66
N PHE A 640 -17.96 -28.28 -15.61
CA PHE A 640 -18.38 -29.67 -15.67
C PHE A 640 -19.68 -29.88 -14.90
N ARG A 641 -20.52 -30.77 -15.42
CA ARG A 641 -21.68 -31.35 -14.74
C ARG A 641 -21.46 -32.86 -14.70
N PHE A 642 -21.25 -33.42 -13.52
CA PHE A 642 -21.08 -34.86 -13.33
C PHE A 642 -22.32 -35.47 -12.68
N THR A 643 -22.69 -36.66 -13.15
CA THR A 643 -23.62 -37.53 -12.41
C THR A 643 -22.91 -38.15 -11.20
N ALA A 644 -23.67 -38.72 -10.27
CA ALA A 644 -23.10 -39.36 -9.09
C ALA A 644 -22.14 -40.52 -9.43
N ASP A 645 -22.43 -41.26 -10.50
CA ASP A 645 -21.62 -42.40 -10.93
C ASP A 645 -20.33 -41.96 -11.64
N GLU A 646 -20.42 -40.98 -12.53
CA GLU A 646 -19.25 -40.41 -13.21
C GLU A 646 -18.27 -39.76 -12.22
N ALA A 647 -18.79 -39.01 -11.25
CA ALA A 647 -17.97 -38.39 -10.21
C ALA A 647 -17.26 -39.46 -9.37
N ARG A 648 -17.96 -40.54 -9.01
CA ARG A 648 -17.39 -41.64 -8.21
C ARG A 648 -16.31 -42.39 -8.98
N ASP A 649 -16.56 -42.73 -10.24
CA ASP A 649 -15.58 -43.39 -11.11
C ASP A 649 -14.32 -42.53 -11.29
N LEU A 650 -14.47 -41.24 -11.59
CA LEU A 650 -13.34 -40.34 -11.77
C LEU A 650 -12.48 -40.21 -10.51
N ILE A 651 -13.12 -40.10 -9.34
CA ILE A 651 -12.43 -40.09 -8.04
C ILE A 651 -11.70 -41.42 -7.81
N GLN A 652 -12.34 -42.55 -8.11
CA GLN A 652 -11.75 -43.87 -7.91
C GLN A 652 -10.50 -44.05 -8.79
N ARG A 653 -10.54 -43.65 -10.06
CA ARG A 653 -9.37 -43.65 -10.94
C ARG A 653 -8.25 -42.77 -10.41
N TYR A 654 -8.57 -41.56 -9.96
CA TYR A 654 -7.59 -40.66 -9.37
C TYR A 654 -6.92 -41.25 -8.12
N LEU A 655 -7.70 -41.80 -7.18
CA LEU A 655 -7.17 -42.39 -5.94
C LEU A 655 -6.43 -43.71 -6.17
N THR A 656 -6.70 -44.40 -7.27
CA THR A 656 -5.94 -45.59 -7.69
C THR A 656 -4.52 -45.20 -8.10
N GLU A 657 -4.34 -44.09 -8.83
CA GLU A 657 -3.01 -43.59 -9.18
C GLU A 657 -2.34 -42.81 -8.04
N HIS A 658 -3.11 -42.09 -7.24
CA HIS A 658 -2.63 -41.22 -6.16
C HIS A 658 -3.35 -41.58 -4.85
N PRO A 659 -2.93 -42.66 -4.16
CA PRO A 659 -3.57 -43.09 -2.92
C PRO A 659 -3.34 -42.07 -1.81
N ASP A 660 -4.43 -41.70 -1.11
CA ASP A 660 -4.42 -40.79 0.05
C ASP A 660 -4.96 -41.50 1.32
N PRO A 661 -4.12 -42.30 2.00
CA PRO A 661 -4.52 -43.02 3.21
C PRO A 661 -4.74 -42.10 4.43
N ASN A 662 -4.12 -40.92 4.46
CA ASN A 662 -4.11 -40.01 5.61
C ASN A 662 -5.14 -38.86 5.52
N ASN A 663 -5.95 -38.80 4.44
CA ASN A 663 -6.84 -37.67 4.13
C ASN A 663 -6.09 -36.32 3.98
N GLU A 664 -4.86 -36.36 3.47
CA GLU A 664 -4.02 -35.18 3.28
C GLU A 664 -4.45 -34.34 2.07
N ASN A 665 -5.34 -34.85 1.20
CA ASN A 665 -5.84 -34.11 0.04
C ASN A 665 -6.51 -32.77 0.39
N ILE A 666 -7.05 -32.65 1.60
CA ILE A 666 -7.65 -31.41 2.12
C ILE A 666 -6.55 -30.34 2.37
N VAL A 667 -5.36 -30.79 2.75
CA VAL A 667 -4.19 -29.93 2.98
C VAL A 667 -3.66 -29.46 1.62
N GLY A 668 -3.46 -28.15 1.46
CA GLY A 668 -2.99 -27.57 0.20
C GLY A 668 -4.07 -27.38 -0.87
N TYR A 669 -5.35 -27.53 -0.53
CA TYR A 669 -6.43 -27.07 -1.41
C TYR A 669 -6.58 -25.54 -1.35
N ASN A 670 -6.36 -24.87 -2.48
CA ASN A 670 -6.46 -23.42 -2.57
C ASN A 670 -7.92 -22.98 -2.43
N ASN A 671 -8.19 -21.93 -1.63
CA ASN A 671 -9.54 -21.40 -1.46
C ASN A 671 -9.53 -19.87 -1.44
N LYS A 672 -10.62 -19.26 -1.93
CA LYS A 672 -10.78 -17.82 -2.13
C LYS A 672 -10.97 -17.11 -0.78
N LYS A 673 -9.89 -16.49 -0.27
CA LYS A 673 -9.91 -15.83 1.05
C LYS A 673 -10.60 -14.46 1.06
N CYS A 674 -11.02 -13.95 -0.10
CA CYS A 674 -11.76 -12.70 -0.26
C CYS A 674 -13.21 -12.79 0.25
N TRP A 675 -13.84 -13.98 0.19
CA TRP A 675 -15.20 -14.22 0.69
C TRP A 675 -15.21 -14.51 2.19
N PRO A 676 -16.32 -14.31 2.93
CA PRO A 676 -16.49 -14.82 4.29
C PRO A 676 -16.39 -16.35 4.36
N ARG A 677 -16.10 -16.93 5.54
CA ARG A 677 -15.94 -18.39 5.68
C ARG A 677 -17.17 -19.18 5.21
N ASP A 678 -18.37 -18.69 5.50
CA ASP A 678 -19.62 -19.40 5.16
C ASP A 678 -19.97 -19.29 3.67
N ALA A 679 -19.39 -18.30 2.99
CA ALA A 679 -19.55 -18.05 1.56
C ALA A 679 -18.48 -18.76 0.69
N ARG A 680 -17.44 -19.32 1.31
CA ARG A 680 -16.38 -20.06 0.62
C ARG A 680 -16.83 -21.49 0.33
N MET A 681 -16.11 -22.15 -0.58
CA MET A 681 -16.20 -23.60 -0.74
C MET A 681 -15.80 -24.28 0.58
N ARG A 682 -16.69 -25.13 1.10
CA ARG A 682 -16.47 -26.03 2.23
C ARG A 682 -15.64 -27.22 1.76
N LEU A 683 -14.67 -27.62 2.58
CA LEU A 683 -13.71 -28.66 2.23
C LEU A 683 -14.20 -30.03 2.72
N MET A 684 -15.12 -30.62 1.96
CA MET A 684 -15.60 -32.00 2.18
C MET A 684 -14.69 -32.98 1.43
N LYS A 685 -14.49 -34.19 1.98
CA LYS A 685 -13.59 -35.20 1.38
C LYS A 685 -13.98 -35.54 -0.07
N HIS A 686 -15.27 -35.75 -0.33
CA HIS A 686 -15.77 -36.04 -1.68
C HIS A 686 -15.45 -34.90 -2.65
N ASP A 687 -15.83 -33.67 -2.32
CA ASP A 687 -15.65 -32.50 -3.18
C ASP A 687 -14.16 -32.17 -3.44
N VAL A 688 -13.32 -32.29 -2.42
CA VAL A 688 -11.88 -32.07 -2.54
C VAL A 688 -11.23 -33.10 -3.47
N ASN A 689 -11.62 -34.37 -3.32
CA ASN A 689 -11.12 -35.44 -4.18
C ASN A 689 -11.63 -35.25 -5.62
N LEU A 690 -12.90 -34.87 -5.81
CA LEU A 690 -13.46 -34.58 -7.12
C LEU A 690 -12.70 -33.43 -7.81
N GLY A 691 -12.47 -32.33 -7.09
CA GLY A 691 -11.74 -31.17 -7.63
C GLY A 691 -10.30 -31.52 -8.05
N ARG A 692 -9.61 -32.36 -7.25
CA ARG A 692 -8.27 -32.86 -7.60
C ARG A 692 -8.29 -33.85 -8.77
N ALA A 693 -9.29 -34.73 -8.82
CA ALA A 693 -9.45 -35.71 -9.89
C ALA A 693 -9.74 -35.03 -11.24
N VAL A 694 -10.64 -34.04 -11.28
CA VAL A 694 -10.92 -33.24 -12.48
C VAL A 694 -9.67 -32.50 -12.96
N PHE A 695 -8.92 -31.90 -12.02
CA PHE A 695 -7.67 -31.23 -12.36
C PHE A 695 -6.62 -32.22 -12.90
N TRP A 696 -6.50 -33.40 -12.29
CA TRP A 696 -5.58 -34.46 -12.72
C TRP A 696 -5.93 -34.96 -14.13
N ASP A 697 -7.21 -35.19 -14.43
CA ASP A 697 -7.68 -35.61 -15.75
C ASP A 697 -7.30 -34.57 -16.82
N ILE A 698 -7.65 -33.29 -16.60
CA ILE A 698 -7.31 -32.21 -17.54
C ILE A 698 -5.80 -32.02 -17.70
N LYS A 699 -5.04 -32.19 -16.62
CA LYS A 699 -3.58 -32.11 -16.66
C LYS A 699 -2.95 -33.22 -17.50
N ASN A 700 -3.53 -34.42 -17.51
CA ASN A 700 -3.02 -35.56 -18.27
C ASN A 700 -3.32 -35.49 -19.77
N ARG A 701 -4.37 -34.74 -20.16
CA ARG A 701 -4.68 -34.47 -21.58
C ARG A 701 -3.62 -33.60 -22.27
N LEU A 702 -2.77 -32.90 -21.52
CA LEU A 702 -1.78 -31.98 -22.05
C LEU A 702 -0.36 -32.56 -21.97
N PRO A 703 0.33 -32.76 -23.11
CA PRO A 703 1.74 -33.13 -23.11
C PRO A 703 2.59 -32.03 -22.47
N ARG A 704 3.41 -32.40 -21.47
CA ARG A 704 4.28 -31.45 -20.74
C ARG A 704 5.29 -30.71 -21.64
N SER A 705 5.57 -31.24 -22.82
CA SER A 705 6.43 -30.60 -23.83
C SER A 705 5.78 -29.36 -24.47
N VAL A 706 4.46 -29.37 -24.65
CA VAL A 706 3.68 -28.27 -25.24
C VAL A 706 3.37 -27.22 -24.17
N THR A 707 2.66 -27.61 -23.12
CA THR A 707 2.34 -26.75 -21.98
C THR A 707 2.11 -27.59 -20.74
N THR A 708 1.83 -26.96 -19.61
CA THR A 708 1.40 -27.66 -18.40
C THR A 708 0.40 -26.79 -17.66
N VAL A 709 -0.40 -27.44 -16.84
CA VAL A 709 -1.28 -26.81 -15.87
C VAL A 709 -0.76 -27.13 -14.47
N GLN A 710 -0.63 -26.11 -13.61
CA GLN A 710 -0.06 -26.21 -12.26
C GLN A 710 -1.11 -25.91 -11.20
N TRP A 711 -1.20 -26.75 -10.16
CA TRP A 711 -2.24 -26.65 -9.13
C TRP A 711 -2.13 -25.35 -8.33
N GLU A 712 -0.91 -24.87 -8.10
CA GLU A 712 -0.62 -23.68 -7.30
C GLU A 712 -1.23 -22.40 -7.91
N ASN A 713 -1.36 -22.37 -9.23
CA ASN A 713 -1.88 -21.23 -10.00
C ASN A 713 -3.32 -21.47 -10.49
N SER A 714 -3.92 -22.59 -10.11
CA SER A 714 -5.28 -22.98 -10.48
C SER A 714 -6.18 -22.94 -9.26
N PHE A 715 -7.49 -22.89 -9.53
CA PHE A 715 -8.50 -23.05 -8.51
C PHE A 715 -9.65 -23.88 -9.09
N VAL A 716 -10.21 -24.73 -8.25
CA VAL A 716 -11.33 -25.59 -8.60
C VAL A 716 -12.40 -25.37 -7.55
N SER A 717 -13.62 -25.05 -7.98
CA SER A 717 -14.77 -24.94 -7.10
C SER A 717 -15.75 -26.06 -7.42
N VAL A 718 -16.22 -26.75 -6.40
CA VAL A 718 -17.26 -27.78 -6.53
C VAL A 718 -18.54 -27.26 -5.87
N TYR A 719 -19.64 -27.29 -6.61
CA TYR A 719 -20.99 -27.12 -6.10
C TYR A 719 -21.63 -28.51 -5.99
N SER A 720 -22.11 -28.82 -4.79
CA SER A 720 -22.60 -30.14 -4.41
C SER A 720 -23.71 -29.99 -3.37
N LYS A 721 -24.25 -31.11 -2.87
CA LYS A 721 -25.21 -31.11 -1.76
C LYS A 721 -24.69 -30.41 -0.50
N ASP A 722 -23.37 -30.39 -0.26
CA ASP A 722 -22.75 -29.76 0.90
C ASP A 722 -22.31 -28.31 0.62
N ASN A 723 -22.01 -28.00 -0.64
CA ASN A 723 -21.50 -26.72 -1.11
C ASN A 723 -22.57 -25.91 -1.87
N PRO A 724 -23.16 -24.88 -1.26
CA PRO A 724 -24.25 -24.11 -1.88
C PRO A 724 -23.78 -23.04 -2.87
N ASN A 725 -22.50 -22.71 -2.90
CA ASN A 725 -21.94 -21.63 -3.72
C ASN A 725 -21.01 -22.20 -4.80
N LEU A 726 -21.07 -21.63 -5.99
CA LEU A 726 -20.07 -21.84 -7.04
C LEU A 726 -19.16 -20.61 -7.15
N LEU A 727 -17.84 -20.80 -7.02
CA LEU A 727 -16.85 -19.73 -6.99
C LEU A 727 -15.92 -19.79 -8.20
N PHE A 728 -15.60 -18.64 -8.78
CA PHE A 728 -14.60 -18.52 -9.83
C PHE A 728 -14.20 -17.06 -10.05
N ASN A 729 -13.09 -16.86 -10.75
CA ASN A 729 -12.55 -15.57 -11.13
C ASN A 729 -12.41 -15.50 -12.64
N MET A 730 -13.02 -14.48 -13.24
CA MET A 730 -12.91 -14.23 -14.67
C MET A 730 -12.60 -12.75 -14.91
N CYS A 731 -11.62 -12.48 -15.78
CA CYS A 731 -11.23 -11.12 -16.16
C CYS A 731 -10.89 -10.17 -14.97
N GLY A 732 -10.58 -10.71 -13.79
CA GLY A 732 -10.29 -9.92 -12.58
C GLY A 732 -11.52 -9.60 -11.72
N PHE A 733 -12.69 -10.14 -12.06
CA PHE A 733 -13.86 -10.20 -11.18
C PHE A 733 -13.83 -11.53 -10.42
N GLU A 734 -13.93 -11.46 -9.10
CA GLU A 734 -14.22 -12.62 -8.26
C GLU A 734 -15.74 -12.74 -8.13
N CYS A 735 -16.25 -13.89 -8.57
CA CYS A 735 -17.68 -14.14 -8.71
C CYS A 735 -18.09 -15.29 -7.80
N ARG A 736 -19.30 -15.15 -7.23
CA ARG A 736 -19.97 -16.19 -6.47
C ARG A 736 -21.40 -16.30 -6.94
N ILE A 737 -21.77 -17.45 -7.49
CA ILE A 737 -23.16 -17.74 -7.87
C ILE A 737 -23.82 -18.53 -6.73
N LEU A 738 -24.98 -18.04 -6.30
CA LEU A 738 -25.84 -18.66 -5.30
C LEU A 738 -27.25 -18.86 -5.88
N PRO A 739 -27.72 -20.10 -6.05
CA PRO A 739 -29.06 -20.40 -6.52
C PRO A 739 -30.13 -20.08 -5.48
N LYS A 740 -31.32 -19.66 -5.93
CA LYS A 740 -32.46 -19.35 -5.05
C LYS A 740 -32.84 -20.55 -4.19
N CYS A 741 -32.89 -21.74 -4.78
CA CYS A 741 -33.26 -22.99 -4.11
C CYS A 741 -32.35 -23.39 -2.92
N ARG A 742 -31.16 -22.78 -2.80
CA ARG A 742 -30.17 -23.08 -1.74
C ARG A 742 -30.03 -21.94 -0.73
N THR A 743 -30.85 -20.89 -0.84
CA THR A 743 -30.79 -19.71 0.03
C THR A 743 -31.53 -20.00 1.35
N SER A 744 -30.97 -19.57 2.48
CA SER A 744 -31.55 -19.79 3.81
C SER A 744 -32.77 -18.91 4.13
N TYR A 745 -32.96 -17.85 3.34
CA TYR A 745 -34.09 -16.92 3.41
C TYR A 745 -34.80 -16.96 2.05
N GLU A 746 -36.12 -17.03 2.02
CA GLU A 746 -36.88 -17.24 0.77
C GLU A 746 -36.81 -16.05 -0.21
N GLU A 747 -36.39 -14.85 0.24
CA GLU A 747 -36.43 -13.63 -0.55
C GLU A 747 -35.05 -13.02 -0.86
N PHE A 748 -34.86 -12.65 -2.13
CA PHE A 748 -33.65 -11.99 -2.62
C PHE A 748 -33.65 -10.50 -2.28
N THR A 749 -32.68 -10.05 -1.48
CA THR A 749 -32.46 -8.61 -1.30
C THR A 749 -31.70 -8.03 -2.49
N HIS A 750 -32.29 -7.05 -3.17
CA HIS A 750 -31.59 -6.24 -4.17
C HIS A 750 -30.49 -5.40 -3.50
N LYS A 751 -29.24 -5.57 -3.92
CA LYS A 751 -28.07 -4.81 -3.46
C LYS A 751 -27.22 -4.42 -4.65
N ASP A 752 -26.67 -3.20 -4.61
CA ASP A 752 -25.69 -2.73 -5.61
C ASP A 752 -24.51 -3.72 -5.68
N GLY A 753 -24.16 -4.17 -6.90
CA GLY A 753 -23.08 -5.12 -7.14
C GLY A 753 -23.45 -6.60 -7.01
N VAL A 754 -24.74 -6.91 -6.99
CA VAL A 754 -25.27 -8.28 -7.12
C VAL A 754 -26.10 -8.35 -8.39
N TRP A 755 -25.77 -9.25 -9.29
CA TRP A 755 -26.57 -9.49 -10.50
C TRP A 755 -27.62 -10.54 -10.23
N ASN A 756 -28.84 -10.28 -10.69
CA ASN A 756 -29.91 -11.26 -10.61
C ASN A 756 -30.01 -11.98 -11.95
N LEU A 757 -29.61 -13.25 -11.97
CA LEU A 757 -29.59 -14.05 -13.18
C LEU A 757 -31.00 -14.57 -13.45
N GLN A 758 -31.50 -14.24 -14.63
CA GLN A 758 -32.80 -14.68 -15.14
C GLN A 758 -32.60 -15.92 -16.00
N ASN A 759 -33.46 -16.92 -15.84
CA ASN A 759 -33.49 -18.06 -16.74
C ASN A 759 -34.16 -17.64 -18.07
N GLU A 760 -33.53 -18.00 -19.19
CA GLU A 760 -34.00 -17.60 -20.51
C GLU A 760 -35.39 -18.17 -20.87
N VAL A 761 -35.72 -19.38 -20.41
CA VAL A 761 -36.98 -20.07 -20.73
C VAL A 761 -38.11 -19.61 -19.82
N THR A 762 -37.93 -19.73 -18.50
CA THR A 762 -39.00 -19.42 -17.54
C THR A 762 -39.14 -17.93 -17.26
N LYS A 763 -38.14 -17.12 -17.65
CA LYS A 763 -38.02 -15.70 -17.30
C LYS A 763 -38.02 -15.44 -15.78
N GLU A 764 -37.82 -16.46 -14.96
CA GLU A 764 -37.70 -16.33 -13.51
C GLU A 764 -36.26 -16.02 -13.09
N ARG A 765 -36.10 -15.36 -11.94
CA ARG A 765 -34.78 -15.12 -11.32
C ARG A 765 -34.38 -16.35 -10.50
N THR A 766 -33.51 -17.18 -11.06
CA THR A 766 -33.14 -18.48 -10.48
C THR A 766 -31.88 -18.41 -9.61
N ALA A 767 -30.98 -17.43 -9.84
CA ALA A 767 -29.74 -17.31 -9.09
C ALA A 767 -29.27 -15.86 -8.92
N GLN A 768 -28.42 -15.62 -7.92
CA GLN A 768 -27.72 -14.35 -7.72
C GLN A 768 -26.21 -14.53 -7.90
N CYS A 769 -25.59 -13.58 -8.60
CA CYS A 769 -24.13 -13.51 -8.74
C CYS A 769 -23.59 -12.32 -7.94
N PHE A 770 -22.78 -12.61 -6.92
CA PHE A 770 -22.09 -11.59 -6.14
C PHE A 770 -20.74 -11.29 -6.77
N LEU A 771 -20.46 -10.01 -7.01
CA LEU A 771 -19.23 -9.56 -7.65
C LEU A 771 -18.29 -8.85 -6.68
N ARG A 772 -17.00 -9.17 -6.79
CA ARG A 772 -15.89 -8.47 -6.12
C ARG A 772 -14.73 -8.25 -7.09
N VAL A 773 -13.83 -7.33 -6.76
CA VAL A 773 -12.60 -7.12 -7.51
C VAL A 773 -11.50 -8.04 -6.97
N ASP A 774 -10.78 -8.70 -7.88
CA ASP A 774 -9.64 -9.57 -7.56
C ASP A 774 -8.47 -8.79 -6.92
N ASP A 775 -7.79 -9.45 -5.99
CA ASP A 775 -6.56 -9.00 -5.33
C ASP A 775 -5.45 -8.63 -6.33
N GLU A 776 -5.30 -9.39 -7.43
CA GLU A 776 -4.29 -9.09 -8.46
C GLU A 776 -4.56 -7.72 -9.10
N SER A 777 -5.82 -7.47 -9.46
CA SER A 777 -6.29 -6.23 -10.07
C SER A 777 -6.17 -5.03 -9.13
N MET A 778 -6.53 -5.21 -7.85
CA MET A 778 -6.33 -4.18 -6.82
C MET A 778 -4.85 -3.82 -6.67
N GLN A 779 -3.98 -4.82 -6.64
CA GLN A 779 -2.54 -4.60 -6.51
C GLN A 779 -1.93 -4.00 -7.78
N ARG A 780 -2.46 -4.32 -8.97
CA ARG A 780 -2.09 -3.70 -10.24
C ARG A 780 -2.42 -2.20 -10.23
N PHE A 781 -3.60 -1.82 -9.76
CA PHE A 781 -3.99 -0.42 -9.56
C PHE A 781 -3.08 0.29 -8.55
N HIS A 782 -2.83 -0.32 -7.39
CA HIS A 782 -1.91 0.24 -6.39
C HIS A 782 -0.51 0.47 -6.97
N ASN A 783 0.03 -0.49 -7.71
CA ASN A 783 1.34 -0.38 -8.36
C ASN A 783 1.34 0.70 -9.45
N ARG A 784 0.24 0.89 -10.18
CA ARG A 784 0.07 1.99 -11.13
C ARG A 784 0.16 3.35 -10.43
N VAL A 785 -0.53 3.53 -9.30
CA VAL A 785 -0.44 4.77 -8.49
C VAL A 785 0.97 4.97 -7.94
N ARG A 786 1.63 3.91 -7.47
CA ARG A 786 3.04 3.97 -7.03
C ARG A 786 3.96 4.42 -8.17
N GLN A 787 3.75 3.92 -9.39
CA GLN A 787 4.49 4.33 -10.57
C GLN A 787 4.29 5.83 -10.87
N ILE A 788 3.04 6.33 -10.80
CA ILE A 788 2.74 7.75 -10.97
C ILE A 788 3.53 8.60 -9.96
N LEU A 789 3.48 8.22 -8.68
CA LEU A 789 4.20 8.91 -7.61
C LEU A 789 5.73 8.89 -7.81
N MET A 790 6.31 7.76 -8.24
CA MET A 790 7.76 7.65 -8.49
C MET A 790 8.22 8.38 -9.75
N ALA A 791 7.37 8.44 -10.77
CA ALA A 791 7.64 9.18 -12.01
C ALA A 791 7.56 10.70 -11.80
N SER A 792 6.75 11.16 -10.84
CA SER A 792 6.41 12.58 -10.59
C SER A 792 7.51 13.45 -9.95
N GLY A 793 8.77 13.31 -10.35
CA GLY A 793 9.93 13.97 -9.71
C GLY A 793 9.81 15.49 -9.59
N SER A 794 9.73 16.17 -10.75
CA SER A 794 9.55 17.62 -10.90
C SER A 794 8.51 17.93 -11.98
N THR A 795 7.51 17.07 -12.12
CA THR A 795 6.43 17.23 -13.10
C THR A 795 5.38 18.22 -12.60
N THR A 796 4.69 18.89 -13.52
CA THR A 796 3.55 19.76 -13.18
C THR A 796 2.46 19.00 -12.41
N PHE A 797 1.74 19.71 -11.52
CA PHE A 797 0.68 19.09 -10.71
C PHE A 797 -0.47 18.57 -11.57
N THR A 798 -0.83 19.30 -12.62
CA THR A 798 -1.84 18.90 -13.62
C THR A 798 -1.50 17.55 -14.26
N LYS A 799 -0.23 17.29 -14.61
CA LYS A 799 0.20 16.01 -15.18
C LYS A 799 0.10 14.84 -14.20
N ILE A 800 0.30 15.09 -12.90
CA ILE A 800 0.10 14.08 -11.85
C ILE A 800 -1.38 13.74 -11.75
N VAL A 801 -2.24 14.76 -11.69
CA VAL A 801 -3.69 14.60 -11.58
C VAL A 801 -4.30 13.96 -12.81
N ASN A 802 -3.86 14.32 -14.02
CA ASN A 802 -4.33 13.67 -15.26
C ASN A 802 -4.05 12.17 -15.25
N LYS A 803 -2.83 11.76 -14.84
CA LYS A 803 -2.49 10.34 -14.74
C LYS A 803 -3.29 9.61 -13.66
N TRP A 804 -3.61 10.30 -12.56
CA TRP A 804 -4.52 9.78 -11.54
C TRP A 804 -5.92 9.58 -12.12
N ASN A 805 -6.50 10.60 -12.77
CA ASN A 805 -7.83 10.53 -13.36
C ASN A 805 -7.92 9.40 -14.38
N THR A 806 -6.95 9.27 -15.31
CA THR A 806 -6.96 8.16 -16.27
C THR A 806 -6.89 6.79 -15.59
N ALA A 807 -6.08 6.65 -14.54
CA ALA A 807 -5.98 5.39 -13.79
C ALA A 807 -7.25 5.10 -12.98
N LEU A 808 -7.87 6.12 -12.39
CA LEU A 808 -9.10 6.00 -11.61
C LEU A 808 -10.29 5.68 -12.51
N ILE A 809 -10.47 6.42 -13.61
CA ILE A 809 -11.53 6.16 -14.60
C ILE A 809 -11.37 4.73 -15.13
N GLY A 810 -10.16 4.35 -15.59
CA GLY A 810 -9.94 3.00 -16.12
C GLY A 810 -10.21 1.87 -15.12
N LEU A 811 -10.10 2.11 -13.81
CA LEU A 811 -10.52 1.16 -12.78
C LEU A 811 -12.05 1.18 -12.61
N MET A 812 -12.62 2.37 -12.42
CA MET A 812 -14.04 2.55 -12.07
C MET A 812 -14.98 2.19 -13.23
N THR A 813 -14.64 2.52 -14.47
CA THR A 813 -15.47 2.17 -15.64
C THR A 813 -15.34 0.70 -16.02
N TYR A 814 -14.24 0.05 -15.64
CA TYR A 814 -14.05 -1.39 -15.86
C TYR A 814 -14.80 -2.23 -14.82
N PHE A 815 -14.59 -1.98 -13.51
CA PHE A 815 -15.17 -2.80 -12.44
C PHE A 815 -16.54 -2.31 -11.93
N ARG A 816 -16.86 -1.03 -12.13
CA ARG A 816 -18.15 -0.40 -11.80
C ARG A 816 -18.68 -0.79 -10.41
N GLU A 817 -19.74 -1.59 -10.37
CA GLU A 817 -20.45 -2.04 -9.17
C GLU A 817 -19.65 -2.99 -8.27
N ALA A 818 -18.72 -3.78 -8.81
CA ALA A 818 -17.88 -4.68 -8.01
C ALA A 818 -16.98 -3.93 -7.01
N VAL A 819 -16.73 -2.63 -7.25
CA VAL A 819 -15.97 -1.76 -6.36
C VAL A 819 -16.69 -1.53 -5.03
N VAL A 820 -18.02 -1.48 -5.03
CA VAL A 820 -18.82 -1.18 -3.83
C VAL A 820 -18.75 -2.33 -2.82
N ASN A 821 -18.83 -3.57 -3.31
CA ASN A 821 -18.70 -4.77 -2.48
C ASN A 821 -17.28 -5.01 -1.97
N THR A 822 -16.28 -4.42 -2.62
CA THR A 822 -14.86 -4.61 -2.28
C THR A 822 -14.36 -3.51 -1.34
N GLN A 823 -14.60 -3.67 -0.04
CA GLN A 823 -14.19 -2.70 0.99
C GLN A 823 -12.69 -2.42 1.01
N GLU A 824 -11.86 -3.43 0.75
CA GLU A 824 -10.40 -3.30 0.68
C GLU A 824 -9.96 -2.35 -0.44
N LEU A 825 -10.71 -2.32 -1.54
CA LEU A 825 -10.47 -1.42 -2.67
C LEU A 825 -10.86 0.01 -2.31
N LEU A 826 -11.98 0.24 -1.63
CA LEU A 826 -12.38 1.57 -1.14
C LEU A 826 -11.31 2.14 -0.19
N ASP A 827 -10.81 1.33 0.73
CA ASP A 827 -9.69 1.66 1.61
C ASP A 827 -8.43 2.03 0.83
N LEU A 828 -8.12 1.28 -0.22
CA LEU A 828 -6.98 1.52 -1.08
C LEU A 828 -7.14 2.81 -1.90
N LEU A 829 -8.33 3.10 -2.42
CA LEU A 829 -8.66 4.31 -3.17
C LEU A 829 -8.45 5.56 -2.31
N VAL A 830 -9.00 5.59 -1.09
CA VAL A 830 -8.80 6.67 -0.11
C VAL A 830 -7.31 6.89 0.18
N LYS A 831 -6.56 5.80 0.43
CA LYS A 831 -5.11 5.88 0.69
C LYS A 831 -4.34 6.42 -0.52
N CYS A 832 -4.67 5.98 -1.72
CA CYS A 832 -4.03 6.40 -2.96
C CYS A 832 -4.32 7.86 -3.29
N GLU A 833 -5.57 8.29 -3.16
CA GLU A 833 -6.01 9.66 -3.38
C GLU A 833 -5.27 10.63 -2.45
N ASN A 834 -5.24 10.32 -1.14
CA ASN A 834 -4.51 11.12 -0.16
C ASN A 834 -2.99 11.14 -0.41
N LYS A 835 -2.40 10.04 -0.93
CA LYS A 835 -0.98 10.02 -1.34
C LYS A 835 -0.71 10.96 -2.51
N ILE A 836 -1.62 11.02 -3.50
CA ILE A 836 -1.51 11.93 -4.66
C ILE A 836 -1.64 13.38 -4.19
N GLN A 837 -2.65 13.71 -3.38
CA GLN A 837 -2.76 15.05 -2.79
C GLN A 837 -1.52 15.41 -1.95
N THR A 838 -1.03 14.47 -1.14
CA THR A 838 0.18 14.67 -0.33
C THR A 838 1.41 14.93 -1.20
N ARG A 839 1.50 14.33 -2.38
CA ARG A 839 2.60 14.60 -3.33
C ARG A 839 2.57 16.04 -3.82
N ILE A 840 1.40 16.57 -4.13
CA ILE A 840 1.19 17.97 -4.54
C ILE A 840 1.52 18.92 -3.39
N LYS A 841 1.01 18.63 -2.19
CA LYS A 841 1.32 19.33 -0.93
C LYS A 841 2.84 19.43 -0.70
N ILE A 842 3.56 18.32 -0.87
CA ILE A 842 5.04 18.29 -0.77
C ILE A 842 5.70 19.18 -1.83
N GLY A 843 5.17 19.25 -3.05
CA GLY A 843 5.67 20.15 -4.09
C GLY A 843 5.63 21.63 -3.70
N LEU A 844 4.66 22.01 -2.86
CA LEU A 844 4.49 23.36 -2.30
C LEU A 844 5.14 23.54 -0.93
N ASN A 845 5.97 22.57 -0.48
CA ASN A 845 6.67 22.58 0.80
C ASN A 845 5.76 22.78 2.04
N SER A 846 4.48 22.40 1.94
CA SER A 846 3.52 22.48 3.04
C SER A 846 2.69 21.20 3.10
N LYS A 847 2.42 20.69 4.29
CA LYS A 847 1.44 19.61 4.51
C LYS A 847 0.25 20.05 5.35
N MET A 848 0.12 21.36 5.57
CA MET A 848 -0.87 21.92 6.48
C MET A 848 -2.26 21.83 5.83
N PRO A 849 -3.23 21.10 6.43
CA PRO A 849 -4.56 20.94 5.82
C PRO A 849 -5.27 22.25 5.52
N SER A 850 -5.13 23.26 6.40
CA SER A 850 -5.77 24.57 6.24
C SER A 850 -5.30 25.38 5.02
N ARG A 851 -4.15 25.03 4.41
CA ARG A 851 -3.67 25.67 3.18
C ARG A 851 -4.15 24.96 1.92
N PHE A 852 -4.76 23.79 2.07
CA PHE A 852 -5.13 22.91 0.98
C PHE A 852 -6.56 22.42 1.18
N PRO A 853 -7.55 23.33 1.12
CA PRO A 853 -8.94 22.94 1.10
C PRO A 853 -9.23 22.08 -0.15
N PRO A 854 -10.28 21.23 -0.12
CA PRO A 854 -10.60 20.35 -1.24
C PRO A 854 -10.75 21.07 -2.58
N VAL A 855 -11.27 22.31 -2.57
CA VAL A 855 -11.45 23.15 -3.77
C VAL A 855 -10.19 23.27 -4.62
N VAL A 856 -9.00 23.34 -4.02
CA VAL A 856 -7.72 23.44 -4.76
C VAL A 856 -7.46 22.20 -5.64
N PHE A 857 -7.97 21.03 -5.23
CA PHE A 857 -7.79 19.78 -5.95
C PHE A 857 -8.93 19.51 -6.95
N TYR A 858 -10.18 19.73 -6.54
CA TYR A 858 -11.35 19.25 -7.27
C TYR A 858 -11.94 20.26 -8.26
N THR A 859 -11.64 21.56 -8.14
CA THR A 859 -12.11 22.55 -9.12
C THR A 859 -11.64 22.18 -10.53
N PRO A 860 -12.53 22.25 -11.55
CA PRO A 860 -12.17 22.00 -12.95
C PRO A 860 -10.98 22.85 -13.41
N LYS A 861 -10.25 22.35 -14.40
CA LYS A 861 -9.06 23.04 -14.93
C LYS A 861 -9.40 24.37 -15.59
N GLU A 862 -10.57 24.44 -16.20
CA GLU A 862 -11.11 25.65 -16.85
C GLU A 862 -11.32 26.79 -15.85
N LEU A 863 -11.58 26.46 -14.57
CA LEU A 863 -11.72 27.41 -13.47
C LEU A 863 -10.42 27.56 -12.66
N GLY A 864 -9.27 27.20 -13.24
CA GLY A 864 -7.95 27.34 -12.61
C GLY A 864 -7.59 26.28 -11.57
N GLY A 865 -8.45 25.27 -11.36
CA GLY A 865 -8.17 24.14 -10.48
C GLY A 865 -7.35 23.03 -11.11
N LEU A 866 -7.19 21.91 -10.40
CA LEU A 866 -6.47 20.74 -10.91
C LEU A 866 -7.35 19.74 -11.68
N GLY A 867 -8.67 19.83 -11.50
CA GLY A 867 -9.67 18.92 -12.08
C GLY A 867 -9.46 17.47 -11.64
N MET A 868 -9.15 17.24 -10.36
CA MET A 868 -8.98 15.89 -9.82
C MET A 868 -10.35 15.21 -9.66
N LEU A 869 -10.46 13.94 -10.03
CA LEU A 869 -11.67 13.15 -9.78
C LEU A 869 -11.59 12.47 -8.41
N SER A 870 -12.70 12.53 -7.66
CA SER A 870 -12.84 11.98 -6.30
C SER A 870 -13.48 10.59 -6.31
N MET A 871 -12.92 9.68 -5.53
CA MET A 871 -13.59 8.45 -5.09
C MET A 871 -13.33 8.14 -3.59
N GLY A 872 -12.58 9.01 -2.90
CA GLY A 872 -12.20 8.86 -1.50
C GLY A 872 -13.10 9.60 -0.50
N HIS A 873 -13.96 10.50 -0.96
CA HIS A 873 -14.97 11.18 -0.12
C HIS A 873 -16.22 10.30 0.05
N VAL A 874 -15.99 9.05 0.45
CA VAL A 874 -17.02 8.05 0.68
C VAL A 874 -17.03 7.63 2.15
N LEU A 875 -18.22 7.36 2.68
CA LEU A 875 -18.39 6.67 3.95
C LEU A 875 -18.13 5.18 3.71
N ILE A 876 -17.03 4.67 4.26
CA ILE A 876 -16.63 3.28 4.09
C ILE A 876 -17.52 2.44 5.01
N PRO A 877 -18.30 1.49 4.48
CA PRO A 877 -19.06 0.57 5.30
C PRO A 877 -18.14 -0.21 6.24
N GLN A 878 -18.52 -0.30 7.51
CA GLN A 878 -17.84 -1.12 8.50
C GLN A 878 -18.87 -1.95 9.26
N SER A 879 -18.59 -3.24 9.35
CA SER A 879 -19.28 -4.18 10.23
C SER A 879 -18.28 -4.70 11.27
N ASP A 880 -18.77 -5.48 12.24
CA ASP A 880 -17.91 -6.10 13.24
C ASP A 880 -16.86 -7.00 12.54
N LEU A 881 -15.58 -6.65 12.66
CA LEU A 881 -14.46 -7.38 12.08
C LEU A 881 -14.33 -8.83 12.59
N ARG A 882 -14.95 -9.16 13.74
CA ARG A 882 -14.99 -10.53 14.26
C ARG A 882 -15.92 -11.40 13.44
N TRP A 883 -17.14 -10.93 13.19
CA TRP A 883 -18.18 -11.68 12.49
C TRP A 883 -18.12 -11.54 10.98
N SER A 884 -17.60 -10.43 10.44
CA SER A 884 -17.44 -10.21 9.00
C SER A 884 -16.51 -11.21 8.31
N LYS A 885 -15.67 -11.91 9.08
CA LYS A 885 -14.85 -13.02 8.58
C LYS A 885 -15.65 -14.31 8.43
N GLN A 886 -16.73 -14.48 9.19
CA GLN A 886 -17.55 -15.69 9.21
C GLN A 886 -18.73 -15.54 8.26
N THR A 887 -19.55 -14.52 8.46
CA THR A 887 -20.76 -14.21 7.69
C THR A 887 -20.70 -12.80 7.09
N ASP A 888 -21.50 -12.55 6.06
CA ASP A 888 -21.79 -11.20 5.58
C ASP A 888 -22.76 -10.49 6.54
N VAL A 889 -22.26 -10.13 7.73
CA VAL A 889 -23.01 -9.24 8.62
C VAL A 889 -23.20 -7.92 7.88
N GLY A 890 -24.46 -7.46 7.80
CA GLY A 890 -24.82 -6.19 7.17
C GLY A 890 -24.04 -4.99 7.72
N ILE A 891 -24.19 -3.86 7.04
CA ILE A 891 -23.49 -2.63 7.40
C ILE A 891 -24.06 -2.09 8.71
N THR A 892 -23.27 -2.05 9.78
CA THR A 892 -23.72 -1.53 11.09
C THR A 892 -23.17 -0.15 11.39
N HIS A 893 -21.98 0.18 10.88
CA HIS A 893 -21.30 1.44 11.12
C HIS A 893 -20.70 2.00 9.83
N PHE A 894 -20.42 3.31 9.81
CA PHE A 894 -19.70 3.96 8.73
C PHE A 894 -18.40 4.59 9.22
N ARG A 895 -17.32 4.45 8.44
CA ARG A 895 -16.05 5.11 8.69
C ARG A 895 -15.81 6.18 7.63
N SER A 896 -15.59 7.42 8.04
CA SER A 896 -15.24 8.51 7.12
C SER A 896 -13.96 8.17 6.34
N GLY A 897 -14.00 8.25 5.01
CA GLY A 897 -12.84 8.05 4.13
C GLY A 897 -11.85 9.21 4.20
N MET A 898 -12.21 10.38 3.66
CA MET A 898 -11.41 11.61 3.69
C MET A 898 -12.10 12.73 4.50
N SER A 899 -11.30 13.61 5.09
CA SER A 899 -11.79 14.77 5.85
C SER A 899 -12.16 15.92 4.91
N HIS A 900 -13.34 16.49 5.11
CA HIS A 900 -13.83 17.71 4.46
C HIS A 900 -14.35 18.70 5.51
N GLU A 901 -14.71 19.90 5.09
CA GLU A 901 -15.38 20.88 5.95
C GLU A 901 -16.82 20.41 6.26
N GLU A 902 -17.40 20.87 7.37
CA GLU A 902 -18.74 20.43 7.80
C GLU A 902 -19.77 20.72 6.67
N ASP A 903 -20.65 19.75 6.41
CA ASP A 903 -21.73 19.76 5.40
C ASP A 903 -21.31 19.85 3.91
N GLN A 904 -20.02 19.81 3.58
CA GLN A 904 -19.55 19.82 2.20
C GLN A 904 -19.46 18.43 1.58
N LEU A 905 -20.45 18.03 0.78
CA LEU A 905 -20.39 16.78 0.01
C LEU A 905 -19.62 16.96 -1.31
N ILE A 906 -18.60 16.12 -1.53
CA ILE A 906 -17.89 16.06 -2.81
C ILE A 906 -18.47 14.91 -3.63
N PRO A 907 -18.98 15.16 -4.85
CA PRO A 907 -19.53 14.11 -5.69
C PRO A 907 -18.49 13.02 -6.01
N ASN A 908 -18.90 11.77 -5.86
CA ASN A 908 -18.05 10.61 -6.14
C ASN A 908 -18.30 10.08 -7.54
N LEU A 909 -17.22 9.63 -8.20
CA LEU A 909 -17.26 9.18 -9.59
C LEU A 909 -18.24 8.01 -9.82
N TYR A 910 -18.41 7.11 -8.85
CA TYR A 910 -19.32 5.95 -8.96
C TYR A 910 -20.76 6.33 -9.32
N ARG A 911 -21.28 7.46 -8.78
CA ARG A 911 -22.66 7.90 -9.05
C ARG A 911 -22.89 8.38 -10.49
N TYR A 912 -21.82 8.66 -11.22
CA TYR A 912 -21.86 9.12 -12.61
C TYR A 912 -21.46 8.02 -13.61
N ILE A 913 -21.35 6.76 -13.15
CA ILE A 913 -21.06 5.60 -13.98
C ILE A 913 -22.24 4.63 -13.85
N GLN A 914 -22.91 4.33 -14.97
CA GLN A 914 -24.01 3.36 -15.00
C GLN A 914 -23.48 1.96 -14.64
N PRO A 915 -24.16 1.13 -13.83
CA PRO A 915 -23.78 -0.26 -13.58
C PRO A 915 -23.78 -1.12 -14.86
N TRP A 916 -23.07 -2.26 -14.84
CA TRP A 916 -23.03 -3.14 -16.02
C TRP A 916 -24.36 -3.84 -16.24
N GLU A 917 -25.03 -4.33 -15.19
CA GLU A 917 -26.36 -4.97 -15.29
C GLU A 917 -27.36 -4.07 -16.00
N SER A 918 -27.45 -2.79 -15.60
CA SER A 918 -28.34 -1.81 -16.23
C SER A 918 -27.97 -1.55 -17.69
N GLU A 919 -26.67 -1.40 -18.02
CA GLU A 919 -26.23 -1.19 -19.40
C GLU A 919 -26.54 -2.40 -20.30
N PHE A 920 -26.45 -3.63 -19.77
CA PHE A 920 -26.78 -4.84 -20.54
C PHE A 920 -28.28 -4.95 -20.82
N ILE A 921 -29.13 -4.68 -19.82
CA ILE A 921 -30.59 -4.64 -20.00
C ILE A 921 -30.99 -3.55 -20.99
N ASP A 922 -30.42 -2.35 -20.84
CA ASP A 922 -30.66 -1.24 -21.77
C ASP A 922 -30.16 -1.58 -23.18
N SER A 923 -29.00 -2.23 -23.31
CA SER A 923 -28.46 -2.65 -24.61
C SER A 923 -29.40 -3.61 -25.34
N GLN A 924 -29.90 -4.65 -24.66
CA GLN A 924 -30.87 -5.59 -25.26
C GLN A 924 -32.13 -4.86 -25.76
N ARG A 925 -32.68 -3.98 -24.92
CA ARG A 925 -33.86 -3.17 -25.28
C ARG A 925 -33.60 -2.26 -26.49
N VAL A 926 -32.51 -1.49 -26.44
CA VAL A 926 -32.17 -0.50 -27.48
C VAL A 926 -31.84 -1.17 -28.81
N TRP A 927 -31.10 -2.28 -28.81
CA TRP A 927 -30.78 -2.99 -30.06
C TRP A 927 -32.00 -3.69 -30.67
N ALA A 928 -32.90 -4.24 -29.85
CA ALA A 928 -34.17 -4.80 -30.34
C ALA A 928 -35.05 -3.70 -30.96
N GLU A 929 -35.20 -2.57 -30.27
CA GLU A 929 -35.93 -1.41 -30.79
C GLU A 929 -35.29 -0.84 -32.07
N TYR A 930 -33.95 -0.78 -32.12
CA TYR A 930 -33.22 -0.36 -33.30
C TYR A 930 -33.45 -1.31 -34.49
N ALA A 931 -33.47 -2.62 -34.27
CA ALA A 931 -33.74 -3.60 -35.31
C ALA A 931 -35.16 -3.44 -35.90
N LEU A 932 -36.17 -3.23 -35.05
CA LEU A 932 -37.54 -2.95 -35.47
C LEU A 932 -37.62 -1.65 -36.27
N LYS A 933 -37.05 -0.55 -35.74
CA LYS A 933 -37.01 0.73 -36.44
C LYS A 933 -36.28 0.65 -37.77
N ARG A 934 -35.21 -0.14 -37.86
CA ARG A 934 -34.48 -0.38 -39.11
C ARG A 934 -35.35 -1.13 -40.11
N GLN A 935 -36.07 -2.17 -39.69
CA GLN A 935 -36.99 -2.90 -40.56
C GLN A 935 -38.14 -2.01 -41.04
N GLU A 936 -38.73 -1.20 -40.16
CA GLU A 936 -39.76 -0.22 -40.51
C GLU A 936 -39.24 0.84 -41.48
N ALA A 937 -38.03 1.36 -41.25
CA ALA A 937 -37.39 2.33 -42.15
C ALA A 937 -37.14 1.72 -43.54
N ILE A 938 -36.64 0.48 -43.60
CA ILE A 938 -36.46 -0.25 -44.86
C ILE A 938 -37.80 -0.47 -45.56
N ALA A 939 -38.84 -0.89 -44.85
CA ALA A 939 -40.19 -1.07 -45.41
C ALA A 939 -40.79 0.24 -45.93
N GLN A 940 -40.41 1.37 -45.33
CA GLN A 940 -40.80 2.72 -45.74
C GLN A 940 -39.80 3.36 -46.72
N ASN A 941 -38.77 2.64 -47.17
CA ASN A 941 -37.70 3.13 -48.04
C ASN A 941 -37.05 4.45 -47.57
N ARG A 942 -36.81 4.59 -46.25
CA ARG A 942 -36.17 5.75 -45.63
C ARG A 942 -34.71 5.53 -45.26
#